data_AF-A0A5M3M8Q1-F1
#
_entry.id   AF-A0A5M3M8Q1-F1
#
_cell.length_a   1.000
_cell.length_b   1.000
_cell.length_c   1.000
_cell.angle_alpha   90.00
_cell.angle_beta   90.00
_cell.angle_gamma   90.00
#
_symmetry.space_group_name_H-M   'P 1'
#
loop_
_entity.id
_entity.type
_entity.pdbx_description
1 polymer ?
#
loop_
_entity_poly.entity_id
_entity_poly.type
_entity_poly.pdbx_seq_one_letter_code
_entity_poly.pdbx_strand_id
1 'polypeptide(L)'
;NVAPAIVRQGFIPSAPVDPDVAFSIDTLELYRVIKGRNPRESTQAYVRSLCDLHEVPFEIHLTRQFSIAFDIYLQIRAKVDQLVHVALRRDSPNWRLKHVCPACMYKLKDEPSLKFALLYTIDGNDSLKRVFKRSNNINADGPTESSELPTLLKVRTDRYIDRATVNKWANAQLDRALTAEDIAANPCAARWKNMKEDITKKMWSVFDETGIFLAVCRHGFSLLVVDMVKSGELSKYPLAIIERMLHVFGKNLGTGYDIGCKFNTTIANTRLGALAVQLEHACLVGAFHGHSHRRLCQIDHLSTYVEGLGTEDLEGCERKFSQTNDLAIPTRHASIFHRQQHIDLYLEYLDEFEVYPNLVTFLYNNYRQALQIISDGVPSLRIAMAHLKITDTAVFKTWLEEERVYLKSLESEPVEETTQMEYWKALVRMQDNGYVSFLVNPTWINTTSNASSASAARIAGSKVRHAQENYDRSCQLVQDIERRLEINTRWTSADDEWQKAGRLVAKRTYQRTLDKLEGLLVARILEMDRYSVRQHVAKALQSRAAAIRAALDLYNKAARALRPPARALTWEEVSKTSFLKDLDLLRDTRQDVSKRPWAKPAARAAMDDYFKLCRAYEEIERLNVEIKRVATYLRDEDRYLSACEKLLQEQHPALALQVGIHHRIRGRCNDIHRKKLRAMAALEGFNGSIDPGESVDIGPGESASIPAPIVPPALLSGAAAVNVEVHDSDLKDNGDDSDDNEDIGRADDDALQAELYDDEPGDIQPIEDDLDLDTLIVAGLNDVA
;
A
#
# COMPACT_ATOMS: atom_id res chain seq x y z
N ASN A 1 -15.47 9.41 48.28
CA ASN A 1 -14.72 9.63 47.02
C ASN A 1 -15.32 10.80 46.27
N VAL A 2 -14.52 11.86 46.11
CA VAL A 2 -14.88 13.11 45.43
C VAL A 2 -15.13 12.87 43.92
N ALA A 3 -14.21 12.16 43.24
CA ALA A 3 -14.32 11.93 41.80
C ALA A 3 -15.62 11.25 41.33
N PRO A 4 -16.09 10.12 41.91
CA PRO A 4 -17.39 9.53 41.53
C PRO A 4 -18.59 10.44 41.79
N ALA A 5 -18.52 11.34 42.78
CA ALA A 5 -19.59 12.31 43.03
C ALA A 5 -19.63 13.36 41.92
N ILE A 6 -18.46 13.85 41.47
CA ILE A 6 -18.33 14.79 40.34
C ILE A 6 -18.86 14.16 39.04
N VAL A 7 -18.50 12.90 38.76
CA VAL A 7 -19.00 12.16 37.58
C VAL A 7 -20.52 12.03 37.60
N ARG A 8 -21.13 11.80 38.77
CA ARG A 8 -22.60 11.76 38.90
C ARG A 8 -23.27 13.11 38.62
N GLN A 9 -22.56 14.22 38.76
CA GLN A 9 -23.04 15.55 38.38
C GLN A 9 -22.80 15.89 36.90
N GLY A 10 -22.24 14.96 36.11
CA GLY A 10 -22.02 15.15 34.67
C GLY A 10 -20.65 15.72 34.31
N PHE A 11 -19.66 15.66 35.20
CA PHE A 11 -18.32 16.19 34.98
C PHE A 11 -17.23 15.14 35.18
N ILE A 12 -16.16 15.19 34.39
CA ILE A 12 -14.96 14.37 34.59
C ILE A 12 -13.87 15.26 35.24
N PRO A 13 -13.40 14.90 36.45
CA PRO A 13 -12.36 15.65 37.12
C PRO A 13 -11.00 15.43 36.47
N SER A 14 -10.13 16.44 36.49
CA SER A 14 -8.75 16.34 36.00
C SER A 14 -7.79 15.64 36.98
N ALA A 15 -8.20 15.41 38.23
CA ALA A 15 -7.45 14.71 39.27
C ALA A 15 -8.35 13.79 40.13
N PRO A 16 -7.82 12.68 40.68
CA PRO A 16 -8.64 11.68 41.39
C PRO A 16 -9.01 12.06 42.83
N VAL A 17 -8.17 12.86 43.51
CA VAL A 17 -8.30 13.15 44.96
C VAL A 17 -8.82 14.57 45.19
N ASP A 18 -8.12 15.57 44.66
CA ASP A 18 -8.43 16.99 44.84
C ASP A 18 -8.41 17.70 43.48
N PRO A 19 -9.52 17.65 42.73
CA PRO A 19 -9.57 18.25 41.40
C PRO A 19 -9.90 19.75 41.46
N ASP A 20 -8.96 20.58 41.00
CA ASP A 20 -9.19 22.02 40.82
C ASP A 20 -10.08 22.35 39.61
N VAL A 21 -10.11 21.45 38.61
CA VAL A 21 -10.85 21.62 37.35
C VAL A 21 -11.58 20.34 37.00
N ALA A 22 -12.79 20.48 36.47
CA ALA A 22 -13.55 19.37 35.89
C ALA A 22 -14.22 19.82 34.59
N PHE A 23 -14.33 18.91 33.64
CA PHE A 23 -14.92 19.18 32.32
C PHE A 23 -16.24 18.44 32.20
N SER A 24 -17.28 19.07 31.65
CA SER A 24 -18.55 18.39 31.46
C SER A 24 -18.40 17.23 30.46
N ILE A 25 -19.18 16.17 30.65
CA ILE A 25 -19.21 15.02 29.74
C ILE A 25 -19.61 15.47 28.33
N ASP A 26 -20.53 16.43 28.22
CA ASP A 26 -20.98 16.97 26.92
C ASP A 26 -19.86 17.69 26.17
N THR A 27 -19.01 18.46 26.87
CA THR A 27 -17.83 19.09 26.26
C THR A 27 -16.83 18.05 25.77
N LEU A 28 -16.59 16.99 26.54
CA LEU A 28 -15.69 15.90 26.13
C LEU A 28 -16.26 15.10 24.95
N GLU A 29 -17.59 14.89 24.91
CA GLU A 29 -18.24 14.22 23.79
C GLU A 29 -18.21 15.07 22.52
N LEU A 30 -18.46 16.37 22.64
CA LEU A 30 -18.35 17.31 21.52
C LEU A 30 -16.94 17.26 20.93
N TYR A 31 -15.91 17.33 21.79
CA TYR A 31 -14.52 17.20 21.34
C TYR A 31 -14.26 15.87 20.63
N ARG A 32 -14.75 14.74 21.16
CA ARG A 32 -14.60 13.42 20.53
C ARG A 32 -15.23 13.38 19.13
N VAL A 33 -16.44 13.92 18.99
CA VAL A 33 -17.16 13.97 17.70
C VAL A 33 -16.45 14.89 16.70
N ILE A 34 -15.97 16.06 17.15
CA ILE A 34 -15.18 16.97 16.32
C ILE A 34 -13.91 16.27 15.84
N LYS A 35 -13.16 15.61 16.72
CA LYS A 35 -11.95 14.86 16.32
C LYS A 35 -12.23 13.73 15.34
N GLY A 36 -13.39 13.08 15.43
CA GLY A 36 -13.81 12.08 14.45
C GLY A 36 -14.05 12.66 13.06
N ARG A 37 -14.52 13.91 12.97
CA ARG A 37 -14.82 14.63 11.71
C ARG A 37 -13.61 15.39 11.15
N ASN A 38 -12.83 15.99 12.05
CA ASN A 38 -11.64 16.76 11.77
C ASN A 38 -10.47 16.20 12.59
N PRO A 39 -9.77 15.17 12.08
CA PRO A 39 -8.63 14.57 12.78
C PRO A 39 -7.47 15.55 13.03
N ARG A 40 -7.43 16.70 12.33
CA ARG A 40 -6.42 17.75 12.52
C ARG A 40 -6.68 18.61 13.77
N GLU A 41 -7.85 18.51 14.37
CA GLU A 41 -8.24 19.36 15.50
C GLU A 41 -7.32 19.17 16.71
N SER A 42 -6.68 20.25 17.14
CA SER A 42 -5.73 20.20 18.26
C SER A 42 -6.46 20.30 19.60
N THR A 43 -5.98 19.60 20.63
CA THR A 43 -6.52 19.73 21.98
C THR A 43 -6.39 21.15 22.50
N GLN A 44 -5.26 21.81 22.22
CA GLN A 44 -4.98 23.16 22.67
C GLN A 44 -5.92 24.19 22.03
N ALA A 45 -6.16 24.12 20.72
CA ALA A 45 -7.11 25.02 20.05
C ALA A 45 -8.50 24.87 20.65
N TYR A 46 -8.96 23.63 20.86
CA TYR A 46 -10.25 23.38 21.50
C TYR A 46 -10.33 23.96 22.92
N VAL A 47 -9.30 23.76 23.75
CA VAL A 47 -9.26 24.30 25.12
C VAL A 47 -9.18 25.82 25.12
N ARG A 48 -8.46 26.44 24.18
CA ARG A 48 -8.47 27.90 24.00
C ARG A 48 -9.85 28.41 23.66
N SER A 49 -10.56 27.75 22.76
CA SER A 49 -11.95 28.10 22.44
C SER A 49 -12.86 28.00 23.66
N LEU A 50 -12.66 27.00 24.53
CA LEU A 50 -13.38 26.95 25.81
C LEU A 50 -13.03 28.15 26.71
N CYS A 51 -11.74 28.52 26.82
CA CYS A 51 -11.32 29.68 27.60
C CYS A 51 -11.96 30.98 27.07
N ASP A 52 -11.97 31.17 25.76
CA ASP A 52 -12.60 32.32 25.09
C ASP A 52 -14.10 32.37 25.39
N LEU A 53 -14.80 31.23 25.34
CA LEU A 53 -16.23 31.13 25.67
C LEU A 53 -16.53 31.41 27.15
N HIS A 54 -15.57 31.13 28.03
CA HIS A 54 -15.67 31.40 29.47
C HIS A 54 -15.12 32.77 29.87
N GLU A 55 -14.63 33.56 28.92
CA GLU A 55 -14.00 34.87 29.15
C GLU A 55 -12.83 34.81 30.15
N VAL A 56 -12.05 33.71 30.12
CA VAL A 56 -10.88 33.49 30.98
C VAL A 56 -9.60 33.40 30.15
N PRO A 57 -8.44 33.84 30.69
CA PRO A 57 -7.17 33.67 30.01
C PRO A 57 -6.81 32.19 29.87
N PHE A 58 -6.26 31.81 28.72
CA PHE A 58 -5.74 30.47 28.51
C PHE A 58 -4.47 30.24 29.33
N GLU A 59 -4.46 29.15 30.11
CA GLU A 59 -3.28 28.66 30.80
C GLU A 59 -2.87 27.28 30.26
N ILE A 60 -1.56 27.08 30.03
CA ILE A 60 -1.01 25.88 29.38
C ILE A 60 -1.44 24.59 30.12
N HIS A 61 -1.50 24.64 31.45
CA HIS A 61 -1.84 23.49 32.28
C HIS A 61 -3.28 22.99 32.04
N LEU A 62 -4.20 23.83 31.55
CA LEU A 62 -5.58 23.44 31.22
C LEU A 62 -5.63 22.42 30.08
N THR A 63 -4.70 22.52 29.12
CA THR A 63 -4.60 21.54 28.01
C THR A 63 -4.23 20.15 28.54
N ARG A 64 -3.33 20.10 29.52
CA ARG A 64 -2.93 18.85 30.20
C ARG A 64 -4.08 18.29 31.02
N GLN A 65 -4.75 19.11 31.82
CA GLN A 65 -5.91 18.71 32.63
C GLN A 65 -7.06 18.21 31.75
N PHE A 66 -7.33 18.87 30.63
CA PHE A 66 -8.32 18.42 29.65
C PHE A 66 -7.94 17.07 29.07
N SER A 67 -6.68 16.88 28.67
CA SER A 67 -6.21 15.60 28.12
C SER A 67 -6.38 14.45 29.12
N ILE A 68 -6.09 14.68 30.41
CA ILE A 68 -6.31 13.71 31.49
C ILE A 68 -7.80 13.37 31.61
N ALA A 69 -8.66 14.38 31.68
CA ALA A 69 -10.11 14.17 31.76
C ALA A 69 -10.64 13.44 30.52
N PHE A 70 -10.12 13.75 29.33
CA PHE A 70 -10.49 13.09 28.09
C PHE A 70 -10.06 11.62 28.05
N ASP A 71 -8.87 11.28 28.54
CA ASP A 71 -8.43 9.88 28.68
C ASP A 71 -9.32 9.08 29.63
N ILE A 72 -9.70 9.67 30.77
CA ILE A 72 -10.63 9.04 31.73
C ILE A 72 -11.99 8.83 31.05
N TYR A 73 -12.49 9.84 30.34
CA TYR A 73 -13.74 9.76 29.58
C TYR A 73 -13.72 8.62 28.55
N LEU A 74 -12.66 8.54 27.73
CA LEU A 74 -12.50 7.48 26.74
C LEU A 74 -12.39 6.09 27.38
N GLN A 75 -11.73 5.97 28.54
CA GLN A 75 -11.67 4.70 29.28
C GLN A 75 -13.03 4.28 29.84
N ILE A 76 -13.83 5.23 30.35
CA ILE A 76 -15.20 4.96 30.79
C ILE A 76 -16.02 4.44 29.61
N ARG A 77 -15.94 5.12 28.46
CA ARG A 77 -16.62 4.67 27.22
C ARG A 77 -16.20 3.29 26.78
N ALA A 78 -14.90 3.03 26.66
CA ALA A 78 -14.39 1.72 26.29
C ALA A 78 -14.85 0.62 27.26
N LYS A 79 -15.00 0.96 28.56
CA LYS A 79 -15.55 0.02 29.54
C LYS A 79 -17.04 -0.22 29.36
N VAL A 80 -17.82 0.82 29.05
CA VAL A 80 -19.25 0.70 28.72
C VAL A 80 -19.43 -0.14 27.45
N ASP A 81 -18.64 0.10 26.40
CA ASP A 81 -18.69 -0.68 25.16
C ASP A 81 -18.35 -2.15 25.42
N GLN A 82 -17.34 -2.43 26.26
CA GLN A 82 -17.04 -3.80 26.69
C GLN A 82 -18.23 -4.46 27.40
N LEU A 83 -18.91 -3.73 28.31
CA LEU A 83 -20.09 -4.24 29.02
C LEU A 83 -21.25 -4.52 28.05
N VAL A 84 -21.47 -3.65 27.05
CA VAL A 84 -22.44 -3.86 25.98
C VAL A 84 -22.09 -5.11 25.17
N HIS A 85 -20.83 -5.28 24.78
CA HIS A 85 -20.39 -6.47 24.07
C HIS A 85 -20.60 -7.75 24.88
N VAL A 86 -20.22 -7.78 26.16
CA VAL A 86 -20.50 -8.93 27.04
C VAL A 86 -22.00 -9.19 27.15
N ALA A 87 -22.80 -8.14 27.31
CA ALA A 87 -24.25 -8.25 27.41
C ALA A 87 -24.87 -8.86 26.15
N LEU A 88 -24.35 -8.48 24.98
CA LEU A 88 -24.76 -9.01 23.68
C LEU A 88 -24.09 -10.34 23.33
N ARG A 89 -23.21 -10.89 24.18
CA ARG A 89 -22.38 -12.09 23.94
C ARG A 89 -21.41 -11.96 22.76
N ARG A 90 -20.84 -10.76 22.60
CA ARG A 90 -19.97 -10.33 21.50
C ARG A 90 -18.54 -10.03 21.95
N ASP A 91 -18.09 -10.68 23.02
CA ASP A 91 -16.79 -10.47 23.69
C ASP A 91 -15.73 -11.53 23.32
N SER A 92 -16.04 -12.43 22.38
CA SER A 92 -15.09 -13.45 21.92
C SER A 92 -13.89 -12.84 21.17
N PRO A 93 -12.72 -13.50 21.16
CA PRO A 93 -11.54 -13.00 20.45
C PRO A 93 -11.79 -12.79 18.95
N ASN A 94 -11.33 -11.64 18.44
CA ASN A 94 -11.50 -11.20 17.04
C ASN A 94 -12.97 -10.99 16.64
N TRP A 95 -13.89 -10.76 17.59
CA TRP A 95 -15.30 -10.52 17.27
C TRP A 95 -15.46 -9.40 16.25
N ARG A 96 -14.82 -8.24 16.46
CA ARG A 96 -14.94 -7.11 15.53
C ARG A 96 -14.38 -7.49 14.17
N LEU A 97 -13.19 -8.08 14.09
CA LEU A 97 -12.61 -8.48 12.81
C LEU A 97 -13.54 -9.42 12.02
N LYS A 98 -14.24 -10.33 12.70
CA LYS A 98 -15.22 -11.25 12.08
C LYS A 98 -16.55 -10.61 11.70
N HIS A 99 -16.88 -9.42 12.18
CA HIS A 99 -18.21 -8.82 12.00
C HIS A 99 -18.21 -7.37 11.50
N VAL A 100 -17.03 -6.80 11.22
CA VAL A 100 -16.91 -5.36 10.86
C VAL A 100 -17.59 -5.02 9.54
N CYS A 101 -17.60 -5.93 8.55
CA CYS A 101 -18.18 -5.67 7.23
C CYS A 101 -19.27 -6.70 6.89
N PRO A 102 -20.56 -6.31 6.88
CA PRO A 102 -21.64 -7.27 6.63
C PRO A 102 -21.62 -7.85 5.21
N ALA A 103 -21.12 -7.12 4.22
CA ALA A 103 -20.96 -7.64 2.85
C ALA A 103 -19.91 -8.77 2.76
N CYS A 104 -18.83 -8.67 3.54
CA CYS A 104 -17.75 -9.65 3.54
C CYS A 104 -18.07 -10.87 4.43
N MET A 105 -18.51 -10.62 5.66
CA MET A 105 -18.50 -11.64 6.71
C MET A 105 -19.87 -12.24 7.04
N TYR A 106 -20.98 -11.62 6.66
CA TYR A 106 -22.32 -12.11 7.02
C TYR A 106 -22.81 -13.22 6.08
N LYS A 107 -22.18 -14.41 6.14
CA LYS A 107 -22.42 -15.53 5.21
C LYS A 107 -23.84 -16.09 5.34
N LEU A 108 -24.46 -16.39 4.21
CA LEU A 108 -25.82 -16.97 4.16
C LEU A 108 -25.81 -18.45 3.78
N LYS A 109 -26.85 -19.17 4.20
CA LYS A 109 -27.12 -20.52 3.72
C LYS A 109 -27.40 -20.49 2.22
N ASP A 110 -26.91 -21.51 1.53
CA ASP A 110 -27.11 -21.73 0.09
C ASP A 110 -26.61 -20.58 -0.80
N GLU A 111 -25.69 -19.73 -0.30
CA GLU A 111 -25.06 -18.72 -1.14
C GLU A 111 -24.01 -19.36 -2.08
N PRO A 112 -23.90 -18.88 -3.33
CA PRO A 112 -22.84 -19.31 -4.24
C PRO A 112 -21.43 -19.14 -3.64
N SER A 113 -20.57 -20.12 -3.85
CA SER A 113 -19.17 -20.02 -3.44
C SER A 113 -18.44 -19.01 -4.30
N LEU A 114 -17.86 -17.99 -3.67
CA LEU A 114 -16.98 -17.04 -4.33
C LEU A 114 -15.55 -17.60 -4.41
N LYS A 115 -14.88 -17.39 -5.54
CA LYS A 115 -13.47 -17.80 -5.71
C LYS A 115 -12.55 -17.18 -4.66
N PHE A 116 -12.75 -15.91 -4.33
CA PHE A 116 -12.16 -15.30 -3.14
C PHE A 116 -13.27 -15.02 -2.13
N ALA A 117 -13.22 -15.71 -0.99
CA ALA A 117 -14.18 -15.56 0.10
C ALA A 117 -14.11 -14.16 0.75
N LEU A 118 -12.94 -13.53 0.70
CA LEU A 118 -12.65 -12.16 1.13
C LEU A 118 -11.55 -11.56 0.26
N LEU A 119 -11.78 -10.33 -0.20
CA LEU A 119 -10.75 -9.47 -0.81
C LEU A 119 -10.39 -8.35 0.16
N TYR A 120 -9.09 -8.14 0.34
CA TYR A 120 -8.56 -7.06 1.16
C TYR A 120 -7.23 -6.56 0.58
N THR A 121 -6.89 -5.32 0.91
CA THR A 121 -5.65 -4.68 0.51
C THR A 121 -4.79 -4.47 1.73
N ILE A 122 -3.48 -4.53 1.55
CA ILE A 122 -2.51 -4.22 2.59
C ILE A 122 -1.45 -3.29 2.04
N ASP A 123 -1.07 -2.27 2.83
CA ASP A 123 0.05 -1.41 2.47
C ASP A 123 0.63 -0.63 3.66
N GLY A 124 1.81 -0.04 3.47
CA GLY A 124 2.49 0.85 4.41
C GLY A 124 2.23 2.32 4.12
N ASN A 125 2.09 3.12 5.19
CA ASN A 125 2.01 4.57 5.10
C ASN A 125 3.00 5.21 6.06
N ASP A 126 3.96 5.95 5.51
CA ASP A 126 4.98 6.65 6.29
C ASP A 126 4.53 8.03 6.77
N SER A 127 3.35 8.52 6.41
CA SER A 127 2.88 9.85 6.82
C SER A 127 2.74 9.97 8.33
N LEU A 128 2.34 8.90 9.02
CA LEU A 128 2.06 8.88 10.47
C LEU A 128 3.30 8.65 11.35
N LYS A 129 4.45 9.26 11.04
CA LYS A 129 5.67 9.15 11.86
C LYS A 129 5.46 9.75 13.26
N ARG A 130 6.24 9.30 14.24
CA ARG A 130 6.27 9.85 15.59
C ARG A 130 7.71 10.13 15.98
N VAL A 131 7.98 11.36 16.39
CA VAL A 131 9.32 11.79 16.79
C VAL A 131 9.74 11.04 18.04
N PHE A 132 10.96 10.51 18.02
CA PHE A 132 11.57 9.87 19.18
C PHE A 132 11.95 10.94 20.21
N LYS A 133 11.30 10.93 21.38
CA LYS A 133 11.63 11.84 22.48
C LYS A 133 12.87 11.32 23.20
N ARG A 134 14.00 11.99 23.01
CA ARG A 134 15.28 11.66 23.66
C ARG A 134 15.30 12.17 25.09
N SER A 135 15.90 11.41 26.01
CA SER A 135 16.29 11.96 27.32
C SER A 135 17.48 12.92 27.14
N ASN A 136 17.43 14.11 27.77
CA ASN A 136 18.52 15.11 27.75
C ASN A 136 19.77 14.72 28.57
N ASN A 137 20.05 13.43 28.77
CA ASN A 137 21.27 12.99 29.44
C ASN A 137 22.47 13.11 28.48
N ILE A 138 23.13 14.27 28.53
CA ILE A 138 24.28 14.66 27.69
C ILE A 138 25.53 13.76 27.88
N ASN A 139 25.54 12.87 28.88
CA ASN A 139 26.74 12.12 29.29
C ASN A 139 26.65 10.57 29.19
N ALA A 140 25.71 10.01 28.44
CA ALA A 140 25.62 8.55 28.27
C ALA A 140 26.17 8.10 26.92
N ASP A 141 27.40 7.54 26.91
CA ASP A 141 28.00 6.83 25.76
C ASP A 141 27.32 5.45 25.49
N GLY A 142 25.98 5.44 25.41
CA GLY A 142 25.15 4.27 25.18
C GLY A 142 23.91 4.60 24.32
N PRO A 143 23.14 3.57 23.88
CA PRO A 143 21.92 3.80 23.14
C PRO A 143 20.96 4.69 23.95
N THR A 144 20.56 5.83 23.36
CA THR A 144 19.76 6.86 24.02
C THR A 144 18.44 6.28 24.51
N GLU A 145 18.17 6.41 25.81
CA GLU A 145 16.90 5.96 26.41
C GLU A 145 15.76 6.93 26.05
N SER A 146 14.54 6.38 25.94
CA SER A 146 13.32 7.17 25.71
C SER A 146 13.03 8.02 26.94
N SER A 147 12.67 9.29 26.75
CA SER A 147 12.15 10.14 27.84
C SER A 147 10.66 9.90 28.13
N GLU A 148 10.02 8.94 27.43
CA GLU A 148 8.63 8.58 27.71
C GLU A 148 8.51 7.78 29.00
N LEU A 149 7.67 8.28 29.91
CA LEU A 149 7.31 7.56 31.13
C LEU A 149 6.54 6.27 30.77
N PRO A 150 6.84 5.14 31.44
CA PRO A 150 6.04 3.93 31.30
C PRO A 150 4.56 4.22 31.59
N THR A 151 3.66 3.80 30.71
CA THR A 151 2.22 3.90 30.90
C THR A 151 1.58 2.53 31.02
N LEU A 152 0.62 2.41 31.93
CA LEU A 152 -0.25 1.23 32.04
C LEU A 152 -1.41 1.27 31.03
N LEU A 153 -1.62 2.42 30.38
CA LEU A 153 -2.68 2.60 29.39
C LEU A 153 -2.34 1.87 28.09
N LYS A 154 -3.32 1.12 27.57
CA LYS A 154 -3.22 0.38 26.32
C LYS A 154 -4.52 0.56 25.55
N VAL A 155 -4.40 0.69 24.23
CA VAL A 155 -5.57 0.62 23.34
C VAL A 155 -6.08 -0.82 23.37
N ARG A 156 -7.36 -1.02 23.75
CA ARG A 156 -7.96 -2.35 24.00
C ARG A 156 -8.72 -2.91 22.79
N THR A 157 -8.32 -2.48 21.59
CA THR A 157 -8.93 -2.88 20.32
C THR A 157 -8.27 -4.13 19.76
N ASP A 158 -9.05 -4.97 19.07
CA ASP A 158 -8.51 -6.09 18.28
C ASP A 158 -8.06 -5.64 16.87
N ARG A 159 -8.10 -4.33 16.58
CA ARG A 159 -7.62 -3.72 15.34
C ARG A 159 -6.08 -3.66 15.29
N TYR A 160 -5.39 -3.50 16.42
CA TYR A 160 -3.93 -3.43 16.45
C TYR A 160 -3.30 -4.81 16.66
N ILE A 161 -2.26 -5.12 15.87
CA ILE A 161 -1.36 -6.25 16.14
C ILE A 161 -0.22 -5.74 17.02
N ASP A 162 0.00 -6.41 18.15
CA ASP A 162 1.04 -6.01 19.09
C ASP A 162 2.45 -6.19 18.50
N ARG A 163 3.37 -5.32 18.93
CA ARG A 163 4.76 -5.29 18.48
C ARG A 163 5.49 -6.63 18.69
N ALA A 164 5.17 -7.37 19.76
CA ALA A 164 5.84 -8.64 20.04
C ALA A 164 5.43 -9.71 19.02
N THR A 165 4.15 -9.78 18.65
CA THR A 165 3.64 -10.65 17.60
C THR A 165 4.28 -10.33 16.25
N VAL A 166 4.37 -9.05 15.88
CA VAL A 166 5.02 -8.61 14.62
C VAL A 166 6.51 -8.96 14.60
N ASN A 167 7.21 -8.77 15.73
CA ASN A 167 8.64 -9.03 15.82
C ASN A 167 9.00 -10.53 15.70
N LYS A 168 8.05 -11.45 15.86
CA LYS A 168 8.26 -12.88 15.55
C LYS A 168 8.61 -13.10 14.07
N TRP A 169 8.32 -12.13 13.20
CA TRP A 169 8.62 -12.14 11.77
C TRP A 169 9.82 -11.25 11.41
N ALA A 170 10.48 -10.59 12.37
CA ALA A 170 11.64 -9.74 12.09
C ALA A 170 12.81 -10.51 11.46
N ASN A 171 12.95 -11.79 11.80
CA ASN A 171 13.98 -12.69 11.25
C ASN A 171 13.46 -13.57 10.11
N ALA A 172 12.27 -13.33 9.56
CA ALA A 172 11.68 -14.19 8.53
C ALA A 172 12.54 -14.28 7.25
N GLN A 173 13.42 -13.29 7.00
CA GLN A 173 14.41 -13.34 5.92
C GLN A 173 15.53 -14.38 6.14
N LEU A 174 15.70 -14.89 7.37
CA LEU A 174 16.70 -15.91 7.74
C LEU A 174 16.14 -17.35 7.65
N ASP A 175 14.84 -17.53 7.42
CA ASP A 175 14.23 -18.87 7.36
C ASP A 175 14.65 -19.65 6.10
N ARG A 176 15.02 -18.95 5.01
CA ARG A 176 15.77 -19.46 3.86
C ARG A 176 16.29 -18.29 3.02
N ALA A 177 17.57 -18.28 2.64
CA ALA A 177 18.06 -17.30 1.67
C ALA A 177 17.38 -17.52 0.31
N LEU A 178 16.86 -16.45 -0.31
CA LEU A 178 16.33 -16.51 -1.67
C LEU A 178 17.40 -17.09 -2.60
N THR A 179 17.08 -18.21 -3.25
CA THR A 179 17.98 -18.83 -4.23
C THR A 179 17.95 -18.03 -5.53
N ALA A 180 18.96 -18.25 -6.40
CA ALA A 180 18.94 -17.69 -7.75
C ALA A 180 17.68 -18.13 -8.54
N GLU A 181 17.16 -19.32 -8.23
CA GLU A 181 15.93 -19.88 -8.80
C GLU A 181 14.67 -19.15 -8.28
N ASP A 182 14.61 -18.80 -6.99
CA ASP A 182 13.51 -17.99 -6.42
C ASP A 182 13.45 -16.57 -7.01
N ILE A 183 14.63 -15.99 -7.28
CA ILE A 183 14.76 -14.68 -7.93
C ILE A 183 14.42 -14.77 -9.41
N ALA A 184 14.80 -15.86 -10.08
CA ALA A 184 14.47 -16.11 -11.49
C ALA A 184 12.95 -16.33 -11.70
N ALA A 185 12.29 -17.00 -10.76
CA ALA A 185 10.84 -17.22 -10.76
C ALA A 185 10.01 -15.95 -10.54
N ASN A 186 10.64 -14.82 -10.21
CA ASN A 186 9.97 -13.54 -10.05
C ASN A 186 10.60 -12.45 -10.94
N PRO A 187 10.03 -12.19 -12.13
CA PRO A 187 10.55 -11.21 -13.08
C PRO A 187 10.64 -9.78 -12.52
N CYS A 188 9.84 -9.46 -11.49
CA CYS A 188 9.75 -8.12 -10.92
C CYS A 188 10.70 -7.92 -9.73
N ALA A 189 11.18 -8.98 -9.06
CA ALA A 189 11.96 -8.88 -7.83
C ALA A 189 13.25 -8.05 -7.97
N ALA A 190 13.90 -8.10 -9.14
CA ALA A 190 15.12 -7.32 -9.42
C ALA A 190 14.88 -5.81 -9.59
N ARG A 191 13.64 -5.38 -9.94
CA ARG A 191 13.27 -3.96 -10.10
C ARG A 191 12.96 -3.27 -8.78
N TRP A 192 12.36 -3.99 -7.85
CA TRP A 192 11.97 -3.49 -6.52
C TRP A 192 13.13 -3.49 -5.51
N LYS A 193 14.36 -3.22 -5.95
CA LYS A 193 15.44 -2.87 -5.02
C LYS A 193 15.18 -1.44 -4.57
N ASN A 194 14.73 -1.30 -3.32
CA ASN A 194 14.42 -0.02 -2.69
C ASN A 194 15.48 1.02 -3.02
N MET A 195 15.06 2.09 -3.69
CA MET A 195 15.91 3.24 -3.93
C MET A 195 16.34 3.83 -2.58
N LYS A 196 17.64 3.70 -2.27
CA LYS A 196 18.37 4.34 -1.16
C LYS A 196 18.06 3.83 0.26
N GLU A 197 18.48 2.61 0.59
CA GLU A 197 18.53 2.13 2.00
C GLU A 197 19.40 3.02 2.91
N ASP A 198 20.51 3.57 2.41
CA ASP A 198 21.48 4.27 3.26
C ASP A 198 21.07 5.71 3.60
N ILE A 199 20.30 6.38 2.73
CA ILE A 199 19.76 7.72 2.99
C ILE A 199 18.49 7.63 3.87
N THR A 200 17.66 6.60 3.68
CA THR A 200 16.46 6.38 4.50
C THR A 200 16.78 5.93 5.93
N LYS A 201 17.84 5.12 6.15
CA LYS A 201 18.28 4.70 7.49
C LYS A 201 18.66 5.87 8.40
N LYS A 202 19.36 6.90 7.88
CA LYS A 202 19.69 8.11 8.67
C LYS A 202 18.44 8.94 8.98
N MET A 203 17.53 9.09 8.02
CA MET A 203 16.29 9.86 8.18
C MET A 203 15.32 9.22 9.19
N TRP A 204 15.28 7.89 9.30
CA TRP A 204 14.46 7.18 10.29
C TRP A 204 15.01 7.23 11.72
N SER A 205 16.26 7.63 11.94
CA SER A 205 16.84 7.70 13.28
C SER A 205 16.19 8.73 14.21
N VAL A 206 15.41 9.65 13.63
CA VAL A 206 14.65 10.70 14.35
C VAL A 206 13.28 10.18 14.82
N PHE A 207 12.75 9.12 14.20
CA PHE A 207 11.40 8.62 14.45
C PHE A 207 11.43 7.26 15.14
N ASP A 208 10.59 7.07 16.15
CA ASP A 208 10.43 5.76 16.79
C ASP A 208 9.46 4.90 15.96
N GLU A 209 8.24 5.40 15.74
CA GLU A 209 7.32 4.92 14.72
C GLU A 209 7.53 5.71 13.44
N THR A 210 7.80 5.02 12.35
CA THR A 210 8.00 5.58 11.01
C THR A 210 6.71 5.63 10.20
N GLY A 211 5.60 5.11 10.74
CA GLY A 211 4.32 5.05 10.05
C GLY A 211 3.42 3.93 10.58
N ILE A 212 2.42 3.54 9.78
CA ILE A 212 1.58 2.37 10.02
C ILE A 212 1.56 1.45 8.80
N PHE A 213 1.28 0.18 9.01
CA PHE A 213 0.94 -0.78 7.98
C PHE A 213 -0.51 -1.22 8.20
N LEU A 214 -1.35 -1.14 7.18
CA LEU A 214 -2.80 -1.22 7.30
C LEU A 214 -3.35 -2.36 6.44
N ALA A 215 -4.43 -3.00 6.90
CA ALA A 215 -5.27 -3.88 6.11
C ALA A 215 -6.70 -3.35 6.03
N VAL A 216 -7.29 -3.32 4.83
CA VAL A 216 -8.64 -2.80 4.56
C VAL A 216 -9.40 -3.78 3.67
N CYS A 217 -10.67 -4.07 3.95
CA CYS A 217 -11.47 -4.90 3.03
C CYS A 217 -11.83 -4.12 1.76
N ARG A 218 -12.28 -4.80 0.70
CA ARG A 218 -12.72 -4.14 -0.55
C ARG A 218 -13.76 -3.03 -0.37
N HIS A 219 -14.60 -3.13 0.68
CA HIS A 219 -15.64 -2.14 0.98
C HIS A 219 -15.13 -0.95 1.82
N GLY A 220 -13.85 -0.92 2.19
CA GLY A 220 -13.22 0.21 2.89
C GLY A 220 -13.17 0.11 4.42
N PHE A 221 -13.63 -0.98 5.02
CA PHE A 221 -13.57 -1.18 6.48
C PHE A 221 -12.15 -1.51 6.94
N SER A 222 -11.72 -0.88 8.03
CA SER A 222 -10.42 -1.17 8.63
C SER A 222 -10.40 -2.57 9.27
N LEU A 223 -9.45 -3.40 8.84
CA LEU A 223 -9.30 -4.78 9.33
C LEU A 223 -8.23 -4.85 10.42
N LEU A 224 -6.98 -4.49 10.11
CA LEU A 224 -5.85 -4.60 11.02
C LEU A 224 -4.89 -3.44 10.82
N VAL A 225 -4.23 -3.01 11.90
CA VAL A 225 -3.22 -1.94 11.94
C VAL A 225 -1.97 -2.47 12.63
N VAL A 226 -0.82 -2.09 12.11
CA VAL A 226 0.49 -2.40 12.68
C VAL A 226 1.36 -1.15 12.68
N ASP A 227 2.03 -0.86 13.79
CA ASP A 227 3.02 0.22 13.81
C ASP A 227 4.30 -0.20 13.10
N MET A 228 4.76 0.65 12.17
CA MET A 228 6.10 0.51 11.61
C MET A 228 7.09 1.16 12.57
N VAL A 229 8.00 0.37 13.15
CA VAL A 229 8.90 0.83 14.22
C VAL A 229 10.35 0.78 13.77
N LYS A 230 11.00 1.95 13.77
CA LYS A 230 12.41 2.18 13.39
C LYS A 230 12.81 1.53 12.07
N SER A 231 11.89 1.43 11.12
CA SER A 231 12.12 0.82 9.81
C SER A 231 11.15 1.36 8.76
N GLY A 232 11.45 1.22 7.47
CA GLY A 232 10.42 1.31 6.43
C GLY A 232 9.52 0.07 6.41
N GLU A 233 8.91 -0.20 5.26
CA GLU A 233 8.05 -1.36 5.00
C GLU A 233 8.83 -2.68 4.92
N LEU A 234 9.21 -3.22 6.07
CA LEU A 234 9.80 -4.55 6.16
C LEU A 234 8.74 -5.64 5.99
N SER A 235 9.13 -6.79 5.43
CA SER A 235 8.23 -7.94 5.19
C SER A 235 7.53 -8.47 6.46
N LYS A 236 8.07 -8.20 7.66
CA LYS A 236 7.47 -8.62 8.93
C LYS A 236 6.05 -8.08 9.17
N TYR A 237 5.74 -6.87 8.67
CA TYR A 237 4.43 -6.24 8.85
C TYR A 237 3.32 -6.95 8.05
N PRO A 238 3.45 -7.09 6.71
CA PRO A 238 2.48 -7.84 5.93
C PRO A 238 2.42 -9.32 6.32
N LEU A 239 3.54 -9.95 6.74
CA LEU A 239 3.52 -11.35 7.23
C LEU A 239 2.64 -11.52 8.47
N ALA A 240 2.76 -10.61 9.45
CA ALA A 240 1.94 -10.65 10.67
C ALA A 240 0.45 -10.45 10.39
N ILE A 241 0.11 -9.56 9.44
CA ILE A 241 -1.27 -9.35 9.00
C ILE A 241 -1.80 -10.62 8.33
N ILE A 242 -1.08 -11.19 7.36
CA ILE A 242 -1.55 -12.38 6.64
C ILE A 242 -1.71 -13.57 7.58
N GLU A 243 -0.78 -13.81 8.50
CA GLU A 243 -0.91 -14.84 9.54
C GLU A 243 -2.22 -14.68 10.31
N ARG A 244 -2.52 -13.47 10.80
CA ARG A 244 -3.77 -13.19 11.51
C ARG A 244 -5.01 -13.40 10.63
N MET A 245 -4.97 -12.95 9.38
CA MET A 245 -6.08 -13.09 8.43
C MET A 245 -6.37 -14.55 8.11
N LEU A 246 -5.34 -15.37 7.87
CA LEU A 246 -5.46 -16.81 7.61
C LEU A 246 -6.03 -17.56 8.80
N HIS A 247 -5.62 -17.24 10.02
CA HIS A 247 -6.16 -17.87 11.22
C HIS A 247 -7.62 -17.50 11.51
N VAL A 248 -8.05 -16.29 11.14
CA VAL A 248 -9.40 -15.80 11.44
C VAL A 248 -10.40 -16.22 10.36
N PHE A 249 -10.04 -16.09 9.08
CA PHE A 249 -10.96 -16.29 7.95
C PHE A 249 -10.72 -17.59 7.17
N GLY A 250 -9.56 -18.24 7.35
CA GLY A 250 -9.27 -19.51 6.71
C GLY A 250 -8.98 -19.37 5.21
N LYS A 251 -9.78 -20.05 4.39
CA LYS A 251 -9.47 -20.31 2.98
C LYS A 251 -9.85 -19.16 2.03
N ASN A 252 -9.26 -19.18 0.83
CA ASN A 252 -9.66 -18.40 -0.34
C ASN A 252 -9.59 -16.89 -0.11
N LEU A 253 -8.53 -16.43 0.53
CA LEU A 253 -8.29 -15.01 0.77
C LEU A 253 -7.45 -14.42 -0.38
N GLY A 254 -7.92 -13.32 -0.96
CA GLY A 254 -7.18 -12.54 -1.96
C GLY A 254 -6.66 -11.24 -1.37
N THR A 255 -5.34 -11.04 -1.40
CA THR A 255 -4.68 -9.86 -0.84
C THR A 255 -4.08 -9.00 -1.93
N GLY A 256 -4.57 -7.78 -2.09
CA GLY A 256 -3.93 -6.75 -2.90
C GLY A 256 -2.72 -6.16 -2.18
N TYR A 257 -1.57 -6.12 -2.85
CA TYR A 257 -0.36 -5.45 -2.40
C TYR A 257 0.50 -5.06 -3.61
N ASP A 258 1.11 -3.88 -3.61
CA ASP A 258 1.93 -3.36 -4.72
C ASP A 258 3.02 -4.33 -5.15
N ILE A 259 3.71 -4.90 -4.18
CA ILE A 259 4.74 -5.90 -4.42
C ILE A 259 4.21 -7.33 -4.27
N GLY A 260 2.89 -7.54 -4.39
CA GLY A 260 2.20 -8.81 -4.17
C GLY A 260 2.85 -9.99 -4.90
N CYS A 261 3.28 -9.78 -6.15
CA CYS A 261 4.03 -10.79 -6.91
C CYS A 261 5.33 -11.24 -6.19
N LYS A 262 6.17 -10.30 -5.74
CA LYS A 262 7.41 -10.54 -4.98
C LYS A 262 7.11 -11.07 -3.58
N PHE A 263 6.03 -10.58 -3.00
CA PHE A 263 5.63 -10.94 -1.67
C PHE A 263 5.14 -12.39 -1.60
N ASN A 264 4.52 -12.91 -2.66
CA ASN A 264 4.17 -14.33 -2.75
C ASN A 264 5.40 -15.24 -2.60
N THR A 265 6.50 -14.92 -3.29
CA THR A 265 7.79 -15.62 -3.13
C THR A 265 8.33 -15.49 -1.71
N THR A 266 8.10 -14.35 -1.07
CA THR A 266 8.49 -14.13 0.33
C THR A 266 7.69 -15.05 1.26
N ILE A 267 6.37 -15.11 1.12
CA ILE A 267 5.50 -16.00 1.91
C ILE A 267 5.93 -17.46 1.75
N ALA A 268 6.12 -17.90 0.50
CA ALA A 268 6.51 -19.28 0.18
C ALA A 268 7.83 -19.72 0.84
N ASN A 269 8.75 -18.78 1.07
CA ASN A 269 10.06 -19.02 1.68
C ASN A 269 10.08 -18.84 3.21
N THR A 270 8.93 -18.62 3.84
CA THR A 270 8.80 -18.54 5.30
C THR A 270 7.98 -19.71 5.83
N ARG A 271 7.97 -19.88 7.16
CA ARG A 271 7.07 -20.84 7.82
C ARG A 271 5.57 -20.62 7.55
N LEU A 272 5.17 -19.45 7.02
CA LEU A 272 3.78 -19.18 6.62
C LEU A 272 3.39 -19.86 5.31
N GLY A 273 4.36 -20.22 4.46
CA GLY A 273 4.13 -20.71 3.10
C GLY A 273 3.24 -21.95 3.04
N ALA A 274 3.49 -22.94 3.92
CA ALA A 274 2.68 -24.15 3.96
C ALA A 274 1.20 -23.87 4.30
N LEU A 275 0.97 -22.96 5.26
CA LEU A 275 -0.39 -22.56 5.65
C LEU A 275 -1.08 -21.75 4.55
N ALA A 276 -0.35 -20.82 3.91
CA ALA A 276 -0.87 -20.03 2.79
C ALA A 276 -1.29 -20.91 1.61
N VAL A 277 -0.50 -21.94 1.26
CA VAL A 277 -0.85 -22.91 0.21
C VAL A 277 -2.04 -23.77 0.64
N GLN A 278 -2.04 -24.31 1.86
CA GLN A 278 -3.14 -25.13 2.39
C GLN A 278 -4.48 -24.38 2.38
N LEU A 279 -4.44 -23.08 2.64
CA LEU A 279 -5.59 -22.20 2.69
C LEU A 279 -5.88 -21.49 1.37
N GLU A 280 -5.17 -21.81 0.29
CA GLU A 280 -5.43 -21.26 -1.05
C GLU A 280 -5.38 -19.71 -1.05
N HIS A 281 -4.42 -19.15 -0.32
CA HIS A 281 -4.16 -17.70 -0.26
C HIS A 281 -3.57 -17.20 -1.58
N ALA A 282 -4.02 -16.05 -2.06
CA ALA A 282 -3.51 -15.41 -3.27
C ALA A 282 -2.99 -14.00 -2.99
N CYS A 283 -1.75 -13.73 -3.40
CA CYS A 283 -1.23 -12.37 -3.54
C CYS A 283 -1.57 -11.80 -4.92
N LEU A 284 -2.20 -10.63 -4.91
CA LEU A 284 -2.73 -9.91 -6.06
C LEU A 284 -2.04 -8.54 -6.14
N VAL A 285 -2.03 -7.94 -7.32
CA VAL A 285 -1.43 -6.61 -7.54
C VAL A 285 -2.53 -5.63 -7.94
N GLY A 286 -2.51 -4.44 -7.34
CA GLY A 286 -3.44 -3.34 -7.63
C GLY A 286 -3.47 -2.96 -9.11
N ALA A 287 -4.61 -2.49 -9.59
CA ALA A 287 -4.79 -2.12 -10.99
C ALA A 287 -3.88 -0.93 -11.39
N PHE A 288 -3.64 0.00 -10.46
CA PHE A 288 -2.79 1.17 -10.69
C PHE A 288 -1.31 0.77 -10.78
N HIS A 289 -0.85 -0.03 -9.82
CA HIS A 289 0.52 -0.52 -9.77
C HIS A 289 0.82 -1.55 -10.84
N GLY A 290 -0.18 -2.34 -11.25
CA GLY A 290 -0.02 -3.44 -12.19
C GLY A 290 0.65 -3.04 -13.51
N HIS A 291 0.44 -1.82 -14.01
CA HIS A 291 1.10 -1.32 -15.22
C HIS A 291 2.61 -1.10 -15.08
N SER A 292 3.10 -0.95 -13.86
CA SER A 292 4.52 -0.83 -13.50
C SER A 292 5.23 -2.20 -13.43
N HIS A 293 4.47 -3.31 -13.44
CA HIS A 293 5.02 -4.67 -13.48
C HIS A 293 5.33 -5.12 -14.90
N ARG A 294 6.23 -6.09 -15.04
CA ARG A 294 6.49 -6.76 -16.34
C ARG A 294 5.24 -7.46 -16.84
N ARG A 295 5.08 -7.60 -18.16
CA ARG A 295 3.89 -8.18 -18.78
C ARG A 295 3.55 -9.57 -18.23
N LEU A 296 4.55 -10.40 -17.95
CA LEU A 296 4.32 -11.73 -17.36
C LEU A 296 3.63 -11.63 -15.99
N CYS A 297 4.11 -10.73 -15.13
CA CYS A 297 3.47 -10.46 -13.85
C CYS A 297 2.08 -9.82 -14.02
N GLN A 298 1.87 -8.99 -15.06
CA GLN A 298 0.53 -8.47 -15.36
C GLN A 298 -0.44 -9.59 -15.72
N ILE A 299 -0.04 -10.54 -16.57
CA ILE A 299 -0.89 -11.67 -16.96
C ILE A 299 -1.28 -12.53 -15.75
N ASP A 300 -0.37 -12.69 -14.80
CA ASP A 300 -0.58 -13.56 -13.64
C ASP A 300 -1.28 -12.87 -12.47
N HIS A 301 -1.16 -11.54 -12.32
CA HIS A 301 -1.60 -10.84 -11.11
C HIS A 301 -2.44 -9.58 -11.33
N LEU A 302 -2.54 -9.04 -12.55
CA LEU A 302 -3.37 -7.87 -12.82
C LEU A 302 -4.86 -8.24 -12.73
N SER A 303 -5.65 -7.39 -12.06
CA SER A 303 -7.08 -7.60 -11.82
C SER A 303 -7.87 -8.03 -13.06
N THR A 304 -7.56 -7.46 -14.23
CA THR A 304 -8.20 -7.83 -15.51
C THR A 304 -8.09 -9.31 -15.85
N TYR A 305 -6.94 -9.96 -15.60
CA TYR A 305 -6.70 -11.35 -16.04
C TYR A 305 -6.94 -12.39 -14.95
N VAL A 306 -7.00 -11.98 -13.68
CA VAL A 306 -7.25 -12.89 -12.56
C VAL A 306 -8.75 -13.13 -12.40
N GLU A 307 -9.16 -14.36 -12.66
CA GLU A 307 -10.53 -14.82 -12.41
C GLU A 307 -10.89 -14.76 -10.92
N GLY A 308 -12.10 -14.26 -10.63
CA GLY A 308 -12.69 -14.17 -9.29
C GLY A 308 -12.59 -12.80 -8.63
N LEU A 309 -11.82 -11.87 -9.21
CA LEU A 309 -11.66 -10.51 -8.68
C LEU A 309 -12.86 -9.61 -8.96
N GLY A 310 -13.63 -9.89 -10.01
CA GLY A 310 -14.62 -8.93 -10.49
C GLY A 310 -13.95 -7.66 -11.02
N THR A 311 -14.55 -6.50 -10.78
CA THR A 311 -14.01 -5.19 -11.21
C THR A 311 -13.18 -4.49 -10.13
N GLU A 312 -12.76 -5.23 -9.10
CA GLU A 312 -12.00 -4.71 -7.98
C GLU A 312 -10.65 -4.12 -8.42
N ASP A 313 -10.33 -2.92 -7.93
CA ASP A 313 -9.08 -2.22 -8.22
C ASP A 313 -7.95 -2.56 -7.25
N LEU A 314 -8.30 -3.03 -6.04
CA LEU A 314 -7.38 -3.32 -4.94
C LEU A 314 -6.57 -2.10 -4.46
N GLU A 315 -7.15 -0.89 -4.58
CA GLU A 315 -6.55 0.39 -4.17
C GLU A 315 -7.18 0.92 -2.86
N GLY A 316 -7.56 -0.01 -1.98
CA GLY A 316 -8.32 0.28 -0.75
C GLY A 316 -7.50 1.01 0.32
N CYS A 317 -6.20 0.73 0.38
CA CYS A 317 -5.28 1.38 1.32
C CYS A 317 -5.12 2.86 0.97
N GLU A 318 -5.05 3.21 -0.30
CA GLU A 318 -4.63 4.54 -0.76
C GLU A 318 -5.75 5.54 -0.50
N ARG A 319 -6.99 5.08 -0.74
CA ARG A 319 -8.21 5.79 -0.32
C ARG A 319 -8.24 6.03 1.18
N LYS A 320 -7.82 5.05 2.00
CA LYS A 320 -7.80 5.19 3.46
C LYS A 320 -6.67 6.11 3.93
N PHE A 321 -5.49 6.03 3.31
CA PHE A 321 -4.35 6.89 3.62
C PHE A 321 -4.66 8.35 3.35
N SER A 322 -5.35 8.67 2.25
CA SER A 322 -5.81 10.03 1.98
C SER A 322 -6.63 10.61 3.13
N GLN A 323 -7.37 9.78 3.89
CA GLN A 323 -8.14 10.21 5.06
C GLN A 323 -7.26 10.25 6.32
N THR A 324 -6.46 9.21 6.56
CA THR A 324 -5.67 9.11 7.79
C THR A 324 -4.46 10.04 7.82
N ASN A 325 -3.96 10.54 6.69
CA ASN A 325 -2.81 11.44 6.64
C ASN A 325 -3.03 12.73 7.44
N ASP A 326 -4.28 13.14 7.63
CA ASP A 326 -4.63 14.28 8.45
C ASP A 326 -4.31 14.09 9.95
N LEU A 327 -4.12 12.85 10.41
CA LEU A 327 -3.65 12.56 11.77
C LEU A 327 -2.14 12.84 11.95
N ALA A 328 -1.38 13.07 10.88
CA ALA A 328 0.08 13.14 10.93
C ALA A 328 0.59 14.25 11.86
N ILE A 329 0.00 15.44 11.78
CA ILE A 329 0.35 16.61 12.60
C ILE A 329 0.05 16.36 14.09
N PRO A 330 -1.20 16.06 14.50
CA PRO A 330 -1.54 15.92 15.91
C PRO A 330 -0.93 14.68 16.58
N THR A 331 -0.47 13.69 15.82
CA THR A 331 0.17 12.49 16.38
C THR A 331 1.70 12.53 16.39
N ARG A 332 2.32 13.54 15.76
CA ARG A 332 3.78 13.64 15.56
C ARG A 332 4.58 13.59 16.86
N HIS A 333 4.10 14.31 17.86
CA HIS A 333 4.75 14.48 19.17
C HIS A 333 3.96 13.82 20.31
N ALA A 334 2.92 13.05 19.98
CA ALA A 334 2.15 12.28 20.95
C ALA A 334 3.04 11.19 21.59
N SER A 335 2.63 10.67 22.75
CA SER A 335 3.18 9.40 23.26
C SER A 335 2.73 8.23 22.38
N ILE A 336 3.38 7.07 22.48
CA ILE A 336 2.93 5.84 21.81
C ILE A 336 1.44 5.55 22.06
N PHE A 337 0.99 5.60 23.32
CA PHE A 337 -0.41 5.34 23.68
C PHE A 337 -1.38 6.31 22.99
N HIS A 338 -1.23 7.62 23.18
CA HIS A 338 -2.09 8.62 22.56
C HIS A 338 -2.09 8.57 21.03
N ARG A 339 -0.96 8.25 20.40
CA ARG A 339 -0.90 8.04 18.94
C ARG A 339 -1.80 6.88 18.52
N GLN A 340 -1.64 5.71 19.14
CA GLN A 340 -2.48 4.55 18.83
C GLN A 340 -3.96 4.81 19.14
N GLN A 341 -4.26 5.46 20.28
CA GLN A 341 -5.61 5.81 20.69
C GLN A 341 -6.28 6.72 19.66
N HIS A 342 -5.59 7.76 19.18
CA HIS A 342 -6.13 8.68 18.18
C HIS A 342 -6.37 8.00 16.83
N ILE A 343 -5.43 7.17 16.37
CA ILE A 343 -5.59 6.40 15.12
C ILE A 343 -6.76 5.42 15.22
N ASP A 344 -6.87 4.66 16.32
CA ASP A 344 -7.94 3.69 16.52
C ASP A 344 -9.32 4.34 16.57
N LEU A 345 -9.45 5.43 17.35
CA LEU A 345 -10.69 6.21 17.44
C LEU A 345 -11.11 6.76 16.08
N TYR A 346 -10.16 7.28 15.30
CA TYR A 346 -10.46 7.82 13.98
C TYR A 346 -10.88 6.73 12.99
N LEU A 347 -10.20 5.58 12.98
CA LEU A 347 -10.56 4.46 12.12
C LEU A 347 -11.92 3.86 12.48
N GLU A 348 -12.22 3.71 13.77
CA GLU A 348 -13.55 3.30 14.24
C GLU A 348 -14.62 4.30 13.80
N TYR A 349 -14.35 5.59 13.94
CA TYR A 349 -15.27 6.64 13.52
C TYR A 349 -15.49 6.60 11.99
N LEU A 350 -14.44 6.45 11.18
CA LEU A 350 -14.59 6.30 9.74
C LEU A 350 -15.42 5.07 9.38
N ASP A 351 -15.14 3.92 10.00
CA ASP A 351 -15.88 2.69 9.74
C ASP A 351 -17.39 2.86 10.01
N GLU A 352 -17.75 3.51 11.12
CA GLU A 352 -19.14 3.65 11.58
C GLU A 352 -19.91 4.81 10.92
N PHE A 353 -19.22 5.92 10.61
CA PHE A 353 -19.85 7.17 10.16
C PHE A 353 -19.60 7.50 8.69
N GLU A 354 -18.65 6.84 8.02
CA GLU A 354 -18.35 7.05 6.60
C GLU A 354 -18.50 5.77 5.78
N VAL A 355 -17.84 4.68 6.19
CA VAL A 355 -17.79 3.43 5.41
C VAL A 355 -19.13 2.70 5.45
N TYR A 356 -19.65 2.43 6.66
CA TYR A 356 -20.92 1.71 6.82
C TYR A 356 -22.09 2.41 6.11
N PRO A 357 -22.33 3.73 6.29
CA PRO A 357 -23.41 4.42 5.59
C PRO A 357 -23.28 4.39 4.05
N ASN A 358 -22.06 4.35 3.53
CA ASN A 358 -21.79 4.30 2.09
C ASN A 358 -21.74 2.88 1.50
N LEU A 359 -21.85 1.82 2.32
CA LEU A 359 -21.70 0.43 1.88
C LEU A 359 -22.64 0.05 0.73
N VAL A 360 -23.95 0.28 0.88
CA VAL A 360 -24.91 -0.05 -0.18
C VAL A 360 -24.76 0.87 -1.39
N THR A 361 -24.29 2.11 -1.20
CA THR A 361 -23.96 3.01 -2.31
C THR A 361 -22.78 2.49 -3.11
N PHE A 362 -21.74 1.96 -2.45
CA PHE A 362 -20.62 1.28 -3.10
C PHE A 362 -21.12 0.09 -3.93
N LEU A 363 -21.96 -0.79 -3.36
CA LEU A 363 -22.52 -1.93 -4.08
C LEU A 363 -23.34 -1.49 -5.31
N TYR A 364 -24.21 -0.50 -5.14
CA TYR A 364 -25.03 0.05 -6.22
C TYR A 364 -24.17 0.63 -7.37
N ASN A 365 -23.14 1.40 -7.04
CA ASN A 365 -22.28 2.03 -8.05
C ASN A 365 -21.47 0.98 -8.83
N ASN A 366 -20.92 -0.02 -8.15
CA ASN A 366 -20.20 -1.12 -8.82
C ASN A 366 -21.14 -1.98 -9.67
N TYR A 367 -22.38 -2.24 -9.20
CA TYR A 367 -23.37 -2.98 -9.97
C TYR A 367 -23.71 -2.25 -11.28
N ARG A 368 -23.98 -0.94 -11.18
CA ARG A 368 -24.24 -0.09 -12.35
C ARG A 368 -23.03 -0.04 -13.29
N GLN A 369 -21.82 0.05 -12.75
CA GLN A 369 -20.60 0.06 -13.55
C GLN A 369 -20.43 -1.27 -14.31
N ALA A 370 -20.63 -2.40 -13.66
CA ALA A 370 -20.55 -3.72 -14.28
C ALA A 370 -21.60 -3.89 -15.38
N LEU A 371 -22.85 -3.46 -15.14
CA LEU A 371 -23.90 -3.45 -16.18
C LEU A 371 -23.52 -2.57 -17.37
N GLN A 372 -22.94 -1.39 -17.14
CA GLN A 372 -22.49 -0.50 -18.21
C GLN A 372 -21.37 -1.16 -19.04
N ILE A 373 -20.39 -1.78 -18.38
CA ILE A 373 -19.30 -2.51 -19.05
C ILE A 373 -19.87 -3.63 -19.93
N ILE A 374 -20.88 -4.36 -19.45
CA ILE A 374 -21.53 -5.42 -20.22
C ILE A 374 -22.29 -4.83 -21.41
N SER A 375 -23.11 -3.80 -21.18
CA SER A 375 -23.93 -3.14 -22.20
C SER A 375 -23.08 -2.59 -23.35
N ASP A 376 -21.97 -1.90 -23.03
CA ASP A 376 -21.10 -1.27 -24.03
C ASP A 376 -20.09 -2.26 -24.63
N GLY A 377 -19.59 -3.17 -23.80
CA GLY A 377 -18.51 -4.08 -24.15
C GLY A 377 -18.96 -5.20 -25.08
N VAL A 378 -20.15 -5.77 -24.90
CA VAL A 378 -20.64 -6.88 -25.74
C VAL A 378 -20.74 -6.49 -27.22
N PRO A 379 -21.40 -5.36 -27.60
CA PRO A 379 -21.42 -4.90 -28.98
C PRO A 379 -20.02 -4.57 -29.52
N SER A 380 -19.19 -3.90 -28.70
CA SER A 380 -17.83 -3.47 -29.07
C SER A 380 -16.92 -4.66 -29.37
N LEU A 381 -16.93 -5.68 -28.51
CA LEU A 381 -16.17 -6.92 -28.70
C LEU A 381 -16.64 -7.66 -29.95
N ARG A 382 -17.96 -7.72 -30.21
CA ARG A 382 -18.51 -8.36 -31.41
C ARG A 382 -18.01 -7.69 -32.71
N ILE A 383 -17.94 -6.36 -32.74
CA ILE A 383 -17.38 -5.61 -33.87
C ILE A 383 -15.88 -5.90 -34.03
N ALA A 384 -15.12 -5.89 -32.93
CA ALA A 384 -13.70 -6.20 -32.94
C ALA A 384 -13.43 -7.63 -33.44
N MET A 385 -14.19 -8.61 -32.97
CA MET A 385 -14.12 -10.01 -33.42
C MET A 385 -14.43 -10.14 -34.91
N ALA A 386 -15.44 -9.45 -35.42
CA ALA A 386 -15.77 -9.45 -36.84
C ALA A 386 -14.61 -8.89 -37.70
N HIS A 387 -14.01 -7.76 -37.29
CA HIS A 387 -12.86 -7.19 -37.98
C HIS A 387 -11.62 -8.10 -37.94
N LEU A 388 -11.40 -8.79 -36.82
CA LEU A 388 -10.28 -9.72 -36.65
C LEU A 388 -10.55 -11.11 -37.21
N LYS A 389 -11.75 -11.36 -37.76
CA LYS A 389 -12.21 -12.68 -38.26
C LYS A 389 -12.16 -13.78 -37.19
N ILE A 390 -12.49 -13.42 -35.95
CA ILE A 390 -12.59 -14.34 -34.82
C ILE A 390 -14.05 -14.78 -34.68
N THR A 391 -14.29 -16.09 -34.66
CA THR A 391 -15.64 -16.66 -34.47
C THR A 391 -15.88 -17.17 -33.05
N ASP A 392 -14.82 -17.56 -32.34
CA ASP A 392 -14.89 -18.15 -31.01
C ASP A 392 -14.04 -17.34 -30.01
N THR A 393 -14.66 -16.95 -28.89
CA THR A 393 -14.00 -16.24 -27.78
C THR A 393 -12.97 -17.10 -27.03
N ALA A 394 -13.02 -18.43 -27.15
CA ALA A 394 -12.01 -19.31 -26.55
C ALA A 394 -10.59 -18.99 -27.02
N VAL A 395 -10.45 -18.40 -28.22
CA VAL A 395 -9.17 -17.95 -28.77
C VAL A 395 -8.44 -16.99 -27.84
N PHE A 396 -9.15 -16.14 -27.09
CA PHE A 396 -8.53 -15.14 -26.22
C PHE A 396 -7.85 -15.79 -25.01
N LYS A 397 -8.41 -16.88 -24.48
CA LYS A 397 -7.77 -17.68 -23.43
C LYS A 397 -6.51 -18.39 -23.96
N THR A 398 -6.60 -18.96 -25.16
CA THR A 398 -5.44 -19.56 -25.84
C THR A 398 -4.34 -18.54 -26.08
N TRP A 399 -4.68 -17.34 -26.55
CA TRP A 399 -3.73 -16.25 -26.77
C TRP A 399 -3.04 -15.77 -25.50
N LEU A 400 -3.78 -15.66 -24.39
CA LEU A 400 -3.19 -15.30 -23.11
C LEU A 400 -2.19 -16.35 -22.62
N GLU A 401 -2.50 -17.65 -22.80
CA GLU A 401 -1.60 -18.74 -22.43
C GLU A 401 -0.38 -18.83 -23.36
N GLU A 402 -0.55 -18.63 -24.67
CA GLU A 402 0.57 -18.52 -25.61
C GLU A 402 1.51 -17.36 -25.24
N GLU A 403 0.96 -16.20 -24.88
CA GLU A 403 1.72 -15.04 -24.40
C GLU A 403 2.48 -15.39 -23.11
N ARG A 404 1.83 -16.05 -22.14
CA ARG A 404 2.45 -16.50 -20.89
C ARG A 404 3.61 -17.47 -21.14
N VAL A 405 3.41 -18.51 -21.95
CA VAL A 405 4.44 -19.51 -22.27
C VAL A 405 5.64 -18.84 -22.97
N TYR A 406 5.37 -17.93 -23.91
CA TYR A 406 6.40 -17.15 -24.56
C TYR A 406 7.21 -16.35 -23.53
N LEU A 407 6.56 -15.56 -22.68
CA LEU A 407 7.25 -14.72 -21.71
C LEU A 407 8.05 -15.52 -20.68
N LYS A 408 7.56 -16.69 -20.22
CA LYS A 408 8.33 -17.60 -19.35
C LYS A 408 9.59 -18.14 -20.02
N SER A 409 9.53 -18.41 -21.32
CA SER A 409 10.72 -18.85 -22.07
C SER A 409 11.85 -17.81 -22.14
N LEU A 410 11.57 -16.55 -21.77
CA LEU A 410 12.52 -15.44 -21.75
C LEU A 410 13.24 -15.24 -20.41
N GLU A 411 12.87 -15.98 -19.35
CA GLU A 411 13.40 -15.75 -18.00
C GLU A 411 14.89 -16.12 -17.84
N SER A 412 15.44 -17.00 -18.69
CA SER A 412 16.87 -17.37 -18.64
C SER A 412 17.55 -17.43 -20.01
N GLU A 413 18.74 -16.82 -20.09
CA GLU A 413 19.69 -17.06 -21.18
C GLU A 413 20.35 -18.45 -20.97
N PRO A 414 20.37 -19.36 -21.96
CA PRO A 414 21.10 -20.61 -21.94
C PRO A 414 22.57 -20.34 -21.68
N VAL A 415 23.14 -21.17 -20.82
CA VAL A 415 24.53 -21.05 -20.35
C VAL A 415 25.50 -21.09 -21.53
N GLU A 416 25.21 -21.88 -22.55
CA GLU A 416 26.00 -22.00 -23.77
C GLU A 416 26.05 -20.67 -24.55
N GLU A 417 24.88 -20.03 -24.79
CA GLU A 417 24.83 -18.73 -25.48
C GLU A 417 25.55 -17.64 -24.68
N THR A 418 25.37 -17.63 -23.35
CA THR A 418 26.05 -16.65 -22.48
C THR A 418 27.57 -16.84 -22.49
N THR A 419 28.05 -18.08 -22.47
CA THR A 419 29.49 -18.41 -22.50
C THR A 419 30.10 -18.10 -23.87
N GLN A 420 29.39 -18.33 -24.99
CA GLN A 420 29.83 -17.92 -26.33
C GLN A 420 29.92 -16.40 -26.50
N MET A 421 28.98 -15.64 -25.90
CA MET A 421 29.05 -14.17 -25.88
C MET A 421 30.22 -13.64 -25.05
N GLU A 422 30.55 -14.30 -23.93
CA GLU A 422 31.75 -14.00 -23.13
C GLU A 422 33.02 -14.27 -23.92
N TYR A 423 33.08 -15.40 -24.62
CA TYR A 423 34.18 -15.74 -25.51
C TYR A 423 34.37 -14.68 -26.60
N TRP A 424 33.27 -14.26 -27.24
CA TRP A 424 33.30 -13.22 -28.26
C TRP A 424 33.87 -11.90 -27.72
N LYS A 425 33.39 -11.44 -26.57
CA LYS A 425 33.89 -10.20 -25.95
C LYS A 425 35.36 -10.31 -25.52
N ALA A 426 35.78 -11.47 -25.04
CA ALA A 426 37.17 -11.72 -24.65
C ALA A 426 38.11 -11.64 -25.86
N LEU A 427 37.71 -12.21 -27.00
CA LEU A 427 38.46 -12.15 -28.25
C LEU A 427 38.54 -10.73 -28.84
N VAL A 428 37.44 -9.94 -28.80
CA VAL A 428 37.49 -8.52 -29.22
C VAL A 428 38.45 -7.73 -28.33
N ARG A 429 38.36 -7.90 -27.01
CA ARG A 429 39.28 -7.25 -26.06
C ARG A 429 40.74 -7.66 -26.28
N MET A 430 40.97 -8.93 -26.63
CA MET A 430 42.31 -9.43 -26.95
C MET A 430 42.85 -8.77 -28.22
N GLN A 431 42.03 -8.62 -29.27
CA GLN A 431 42.40 -7.91 -30.49
C GLN A 431 42.69 -6.42 -30.24
N ASP A 432 41.83 -5.74 -29.49
CA ASP A 432 42.02 -4.33 -29.12
C ASP A 432 43.30 -4.12 -28.29
N ASN A 433 43.51 -4.95 -27.27
CA ASN A 433 44.72 -4.90 -26.44
C ASN A 433 45.98 -5.26 -27.25
N GLY A 434 45.85 -6.16 -28.23
CA GLY A 434 46.93 -6.51 -29.15
C GLY A 434 47.32 -5.34 -30.04
N TYR A 435 46.33 -4.61 -30.57
CA TYR A 435 46.54 -3.40 -31.35
C TYR A 435 47.16 -2.27 -30.50
N VAL A 436 46.70 -2.08 -29.25
CA VAL A 436 47.29 -1.11 -28.32
C VAL A 436 48.73 -1.50 -27.95
N SER A 437 49.00 -2.78 -27.67
CA SER A 437 50.36 -3.27 -27.42
C SER A 437 51.28 -3.02 -28.63
N PHE A 438 50.78 -3.26 -29.84
CA PHE A 438 51.49 -2.98 -31.09
C PHE A 438 51.79 -1.50 -31.29
N LEU A 439 50.82 -0.60 -31.07
CA LEU A 439 51.01 0.85 -31.19
C LEU A 439 51.98 1.43 -30.16
N VAL A 440 52.05 0.82 -28.98
CA VAL A 440 52.91 1.25 -27.87
C VAL A 440 54.30 0.57 -27.94
N ASN A 441 54.53 -0.34 -28.88
CA ASN A 441 55.79 -1.07 -29.05
C ASN A 441 57.00 -0.11 -29.23
N PRO A 442 58.14 -0.35 -28.54
CA PRO A 442 59.30 0.54 -28.54
C PRO A 442 59.87 0.95 -29.91
N THR A 443 59.66 0.15 -30.96
CA THR A 443 60.11 0.49 -32.33
C THR A 443 59.35 1.68 -32.95
N TRP A 444 58.12 1.97 -32.51
CA TRP A 444 57.31 3.10 -33.01
C TRP A 444 57.50 4.39 -32.20
N ILE A 445 57.79 4.28 -30.90
CA ILE A 445 58.03 5.46 -30.03
C ILE A 445 59.40 6.10 -30.35
N ASN A 446 60.40 5.30 -30.75
CA ASN A 446 61.71 5.82 -31.15
C ASN A 446 61.68 6.69 -32.42
N THR A 447 60.63 6.61 -33.24
CA THR A 447 60.49 7.42 -34.46
C THR A 447 59.83 8.78 -34.20
N THR A 448 59.23 9.01 -33.02
CA THR A 448 58.40 10.20 -32.77
C THR A 448 58.74 10.99 -31.50
N SER A 449 59.66 10.56 -30.62
CA SER A 449 60.01 11.33 -29.42
C SER A 449 61.51 11.58 -29.22
N ASN A 450 61.95 12.83 -29.47
CA ASN A 450 63.14 13.41 -28.82
C ASN A 450 62.79 13.71 -27.35
N ALA A 451 62.70 12.68 -26.50
CA ALA A 451 62.37 12.84 -25.08
C ALA A 451 63.65 12.90 -24.23
N SER A 452 64.10 14.11 -23.89
CA SER A 452 65.31 14.41 -23.10
C SER A 452 65.09 14.36 -21.57
N SER A 453 64.31 13.40 -21.05
CA SER A 453 64.10 13.22 -19.60
C SER A 453 63.88 11.76 -19.18
N ALA A 454 64.62 11.34 -18.14
CA ALA A 454 64.53 10.01 -17.53
C ALA A 454 63.18 9.70 -16.84
N SER A 455 62.30 10.70 -16.62
CA SER A 455 60.94 10.48 -16.12
C SER A 455 59.97 10.09 -17.24
N ALA A 456 60.10 10.72 -18.43
CA ALA A 456 59.28 10.40 -19.61
C ALA A 456 59.54 8.98 -20.13
N ALA A 457 60.81 8.54 -20.12
CA ALA A 457 61.20 7.18 -20.49
C ALA A 457 60.61 6.11 -19.54
N ARG A 458 60.55 6.40 -18.22
CA ARG A 458 59.93 5.50 -17.22
C ARG A 458 58.41 5.40 -17.40
N ILE A 459 57.73 6.51 -17.69
CA ILE A 459 56.29 6.53 -17.94
C ILE A 459 55.95 5.77 -19.24
N ALA A 460 56.72 5.97 -20.30
CA ALA A 460 56.56 5.23 -21.56
C ALA A 460 56.78 3.72 -21.36
N GLY A 461 57.86 3.33 -20.67
CA GLY A 461 58.14 1.93 -20.34
C GLY A 461 57.06 1.27 -19.46
N SER A 462 56.45 2.01 -18.53
CA SER A 462 55.31 1.53 -17.73
C SER A 462 54.06 1.31 -18.58
N LYS A 463 53.77 2.23 -19.52
CA LYS A 463 52.64 2.10 -20.46
C LYS A 463 52.79 0.90 -21.39
N VAL A 464 54.00 0.64 -21.90
CA VAL A 464 54.32 -0.56 -22.69
C VAL A 464 54.04 -1.82 -21.87
N ARG A 465 54.55 -1.86 -20.64
CA ARG A 465 54.38 -3.01 -19.75
C ARG A 465 52.90 -3.27 -19.43
N HIS A 466 52.14 -2.23 -19.10
CA HIS A 466 50.71 -2.36 -18.83
C HIS A 466 49.92 -2.80 -20.06
N ALA A 467 50.27 -2.32 -21.27
CA ALA A 467 49.63 -2.75 -22.50
C ALA A 467 49.89 -4.25 -22.77
N GLN A 468 51.12 -4.71 -22.56
CA GLN A 468 51.49 -6.12 -22.69
C GLN A 468 50.80 -6.99 -21.63
N GLU A 469 50.83 -6.60 -20.36
CA GLU A 469 50.15 -7.33 -19.27
C GLU A 469 48.64 -7.42 -19.50
N ASN A 470 48.01 -6.36 -20.04
CA ASN A 470 46.60 -6.36 -20.40
C ASN A 470 46.31 -7.31 -21.59
N TYR A 471 47.22 -7.42 -22.56
CA TYR A 471 47.10 -8.40 -23.64
C TYR A 471 47.26 -9.84 -23.13
N ASP A 472 48.25 -10.09 -22.27
CA ASP A 472 48.51 -11.42 -21.70
C ASP A 472 47.33 -11.87 -20.82
N ARG A 473 46.77 -10.97 -20.00
CA ARG A 473 45.54 -11.25 -19.23
C ARG A 473 44.34 -11.55 -20.12
N SER A 474 44.18 -10.83 -21.23
CA SER A 474 43.12 -11.15 -22.21
C SER A 474 43.34 -12.50 -22.90
N CYS A 475 44.59 -12.86 -23.23
CA CYS A 475 44.92 -14.18 -23.80
C CYS A 475 44.59 -15.32 -22.83
N GLN A 476 44.92 -15.18 -21.54
CA GLN A 476 44.60 -16.18 -20.52
C GLN A 476 43.07 -16.36 -20.39
N LEU A 477 42.32 -15.26 -20.33
CA LEU A 477 40.86 -15.31 -20.28
C LEU A 477 40.26 -16.03 -21.51
N VAL A 478 40.78 -15.75 -22.71
CA VAL A 478 40.36 -16.42 -23.95
C VAL A 478 40.65 -17.92 -23.87
N GLN A 479 41.84 -18.33 -23.42
CA GLN A 479 42.22 -19.74 -23.28
C GLN A 479 41.38 -20.49 -22.23
N ASP A 480 41.03 -19.84 -21.13
CA ASP A 480 40.17 -20.40 -20.09
C ASP A 480 38.76 -20.68 -20.63
N ILE A 481 38.23 -19.77 -21.44
CA ILE A 481 36.92 -19.93 -22.07
C ILE A 481 36.98 -20.97 -23.21
N GLU A 482 38.06 -21.02 -23.99
CA GLU A 482 38.32 -22.05 -25.01
C GLU A 482 38.28 -23.46 -24.40
N ARG A 483 38.90 -23.65 -23.22
CA ARG A 483 38.84 -24.92 -22.48
C ARG A 483 37.44 -25.28 -22.01
N ARG A 484 36.66 -24.30 -21.54
CA ARG A 484 35.28 -24.51 -21.07
C ARG A 484 34.29 -24.84 -22.19
N LEU A 485 34.52 -24.30 -23.39
CA LEU A 485 33.69 -24.50 -24.58
C LEU A 485 34.22 -25.62 -25.51
N GLU A 486 35.31 -26.29 -25.14
CA GLU A 486 35.98 -27.32 -25.94
C GLU A 486 36.36 -26.86 -27.36
N ILE A 487 36.77 -25.59 -27.49
CA ILE A 487 37.14 -24.97 -28.77
C ILE A 487 38.60 -25.29 -29.10
N ASN A 488 38.82 -26.11 -30.13
CA ASN A 488 40.16 -26.53 -30.57
C ASN A 488 40.88 -25.47 -31.44
N THR A 489 40.11 -24.64 -32.16
CA THR A 489 40.64 -23.59 -33.04
C THR A 489 39.99 -22.26 -32.69
N ARG A 490 40.83 -21.27 -32.36
CA ARG A 490 40.38 -19.93 -31.98
C ARG A 490 39.54 -19.27 -33.08
N TRP A 491 38.43 -18.67 -32.68
CA TRP A 491 37.56 -17.94 -33.61
C TRP A 491 38.21 -16.66 -34.14
N THR A 492 37.96 -16.37 -35.41
CA THR A 492 38.37 -15.20 -36.15
C THR A 492 37.14 -14.47 -36.70
N SER A 493 37.32 -13.23 -37.19
CA SER A 493 36.22 -12.44 -37.73
C SER A 493 35.51 -13.06 -38.94
N ALA A 494 36.17 -14.00 -39.62
CA ALA A 494 35.64 -14.72 -40.77
C ALA A 494 34.76 -15.91 -40.40
N ASP A 495 34.85 -16.43 -39.18
CA ASP A 495 34.16 -17.66 -38.79
C ASP A 495 32.65 -17.43 -38.55
N ASP A 496 31.83 -18.39 -38.96
CA ASP A 496 30.37 -18.32 -38.79
C ASP A 496 29.97 -18.22 -37.30
N GLU A 497 30.66 -18.96 -36.44
CA GLU A 497 30.41 -18.96 -34.99
C GLU A 497 30.76 -17.61 -34.35
N TRP A 498 31.84 -16.95 -34.82
CA TRP A 498 32.18 -15.59 -34.42
C TRP A 498 31.07 -14.61 -34.78
N GLN A 499 30.56 -14.70 -36.00
CA GLN A 499 29.50 -13.82 -36.48
C GLN A 499 28.18 -14.09 -35.75
N LYS A 500 27.85 -15.35 -35.45
CA LYS A 500 26.68 -15.74 -34.64
C LYS A 500 26.78 -15.16 -33.22
N ALA A 501 27.90 -15.35 -32.53
CA ALA A 501 28.10 -14.82 -31.19
C ALA A 501 28.11 -13.28 -31.17
N GLY A 502 28.67 -12.64 -32.19
CA GLY A 502 28.61 -11.18 -32.37
C GLY A 502 27.17 -10.66 -32.51
N ARG A 503 26.32 -11.39 -33.26
CA ARG A 503 24.87 -11.09 -33.34
C ARG A 503 24.18 -11.23 -31.99
N LEU A 504 24.52 -12.26 -31.21
CA LEU A 504 23.99 -12.43 -29.85
C LEU A 504 24.41 -11.28 -28.91
N VAL A 505 25.67 -10.85 -28.97
CA VAL A 505 26.16 -9.70 -28.17
C VAL A 505 25.44 -8.39 -28.56
N ALA A 506 25.22 -8.14 -29.85
CA ALA A 506 24.45 -6.99 -30.32
C ALA A 506 23.00 -7.04 -29.83
N LYS A 507 22.36 -8.22 -29.91
CA LYS A 507 21.00 -8.48 -29.42
C LYS A 507 20.88 -8.27 -27.90
N ARG A 508 21.85 -8.74 -27.11
CA ARG A 508 21.91 -8.52 -25.66
C ARG A 508 22.10 -7.04 -25.30
N THR A 509 22.88 -6.32 -26.11
CA THR A 509 23.07 -4.87 -25.93
C THR A 509 21.76 -4.12 -26.18
N TYR A 510 21.04 -4.47 -27.25
CA TYR A 510 19.71 -3.95 -27.55
C TYR A 510 18.71 -4.22 -26.41
N GLN A 511 18.62 -5.46 -25.91
CA GLN A 511 17.74 -5.83 -24.81
C GLN A 511 18.07 -5.07 -23.51
N ARG A 512 19.35 -4.91 -23.17
CA ARG A 512 19.75 -4.12 -21.98
C ARG A 512 19.41 -2.64 -22.10
N THR A 513 19.51 -2.07 -23.29
CA THR A 513 19.08 -0.68 -23.50
C THR A 513 17.57 -0.53 -23.41
N LEU A 514 16.81 -1.53 -23.85
CA LEU A 514 15.36 -1.61 -23.69
C LEU A 514 14.97 -1.75 -22.21
N ASP A 515 15.61 -2.65 -21.45
CA ASP A 515 15.39 -2.81 -20.01
C ASP A 515 15.66 -1.52 -19.24
N LYS A 516 16.72 -0.79 -19.62
CA LYS A 516 17.06 0.51 -19.02
C LYS A 516 16.00 1.57 -19.35
N LEU A 517 15.53 1.63 -20.58
CA LEU A 517 14.47 2.54 -21.00
C LEU A 517 13.16 2.23 -20.23
N GLU A 518 12.76 0.96 -20.19
CA GLU A 518 11.58 0.50 -19.46
C GLU A 518 11.68 0.80 -17.96
N GLY A 519 12.82 0.52 -17.32
CA GLY A 519 13.02 0.80 -15.90
C GLY A 519 12.87 2.28 -15.54
N LEU A 520 13.34 3.19 -16.41
CA LEU A 520 13.18 4.63 -16.22
C LEU A 520 11.71 5.09 -16.38
N LEU A 521 10.96 4.49 -17.30
CA LEU A 521 9.55 4.80 -17.48
C LEU A 521 8.72 4.30 -16.30
N VAL A 522 8.97 3.08 -15.83
CA VAL A 522 8.32 2.49 -14.65
C VAL A 522 8.59 3.29 -13.39
N ALA A 523 9.85 3.66 -13.14
CA ALA A 523 10.21 4.50 -12.00
C ALA A 523 9.43 5.82 -12.02
N ARG A 524 9.21 6.42 -13.21
CA ARG A 524 8.46 7.66 -13.32
C ARG A 524 6.98 7.50 -13.01
N ILE A 525 6.36 6.39 -13.42
CA ILE A 525 4.95 6.12 -13.08
C ILE A 525 4.78 5.93 -11.57
N LEU A 526 5.70 5.21 -10.92
CA LEU A 526 5.67 5.00 -9.47
C LEU A 526 5.94 6.29 -8.68
N GLU A 527 6.77 7.21 -9.20
CA GLU A 527 6.93 8.54 -8.61
C GLU A 527 5.65 9.38 -8.68
N MET A 528 4.75 9.11 -9.64
CA MET A 528 3.48 9.82 -9.80
C MET A 528 2.41 9.38 -8.79
N ASP A 529 2.54 8.25 -8.11
CA ASP A 529 1.63 7.85 -7.02
C ASP A 529 1.56 8.87 -5.89
N ARG A 530 2.63 9.65 -5.70
CA ARG A 530 2.70 10.66 -4.65
C ARG A 530 1.90 11.93 -4.97
N TYR A 531 1.44 12.10 -6.22
CA TYR A 531 0.69 13.26 -6.67
C TYR A 531 -0.53 12.79 -7.46
N SER A 532 -1.70 12.77 -6.82
CA SER A 532 -2.95 12.47 -7.51
C SER A 532 -3.09 13.40 -8.73
N VAL A 533 -3.38 12.83 -9.91
CA VAL A 533 -4.24 13.33 -11.00
C VAL A 533 -3.79 12.69 -12.32
N ARG A 534 -4.69 11.91 -12.91
CA ARG A 534 -4.57 11.15 -14.17
C ARG A 534 -4.34 12.03 -15.43
N GLN A 535 -4.19 13.35 -15.31
CA GLN A 535 -4.06 14.28 -16.44
C GLN A 535 -2.66 14.88 -16.66
N HIS A 536 -1.67 14.56 -15.82
CA HIS A 536 -0.32 15.17 -15.92
C HIS A 536 0.82 14.21 -16.32
N VAL A 537 0.55 13.02 -16.88
CA VAL A 537 1.61 12.10 -17.33
C VAL A 537 2.57 12.76 -18.34
N ALA A 538 2.03 13.49 -19.33
CA ALA A 538 2.85 14.14 -20.36
C ALA A 538 3.68 15.33 -19.84
N LYS A 539 3.12 16.16 -18.95
CA LYS A 539 3.82 17.31 -18.32
C LYS A 539 4.85 16.85 -17.29
N ALA A 540 4.56 15.79 -16.52
CA ALA A 540 5.49 15.26 -15.52
C ALA A 540 6.65 14.48 -16.14
N LEU A 541 6.47 13.83 -17.31
CA LEU A 541 7.58 13.22 -18.05
C LEU A 541 8.60 14.28 -18.56
N GLN A 542 8.20 15.55 -18.68
CA GLN A 542 9.09 16.63 -19.14
C GLN A 542 10.13 17.05 -18.09
N SER A 543 9.79 17.08 -16.79
CA SER A 543 10.71 17.61 -15.74
C SER A 543 11.96 16.76 -15.47
N ARG A 544 12.07 15.56 -16.06
CA ARG A 544 13.32 14.77 -16.15
C ARG A 544 13.48 14.03 -17.50
N ALA A 545 12.94 14.60 -18.58
CA ALA A 545 12.94 13.97 -19.91
C ALA A 545 14.35 13.63 -20.43
N ALA A 546 15.41 14.31 -19.96
CA ALA A 546 16.76 14.10 -20.44
C ALA A 546 17.25 12.65 -20.26
N ALA A 547 17.00 12.01 -19.11
CA ALA A 547 17.43 10.64 -18.86
C ALA A 547 16.68 9.61 -19.73
N ILE A 548 15.37 9.82 -19.90
CA ILE A 548 14.52 8.95 -20.75
C ILE A 548 14.89 9.15 -22.23
N ARG A 549 15.11 10.39 -22.68
CA ARG A 549 15.58 10.69 -24.04
C ARG A 549 16.95 10.06 -24.32
N ALA A 550 17.91 10.18 -23.39
CA ALA A 550 19.21 9.54 -23.53
C ALA A 550 19.11 8.00 -23.59
N ALA A 551 18.23 7.39 -22.79
CA ALA A 551 17.96 5.96 -22.86
C ALA A 551 17.28 5.55 -24.19
N LEU A 552 16.35 6.36 -24.69
CA LEU A 552 15.69 6.19 -25.98
C LEU A 552 16.70 6.28 -27.14
N ASP A 553 17.63 7.22 -27.10
CA ASP A 553 18.69 7.36 -28.09
C ASP A 553 19.64 6.17 -28.09
N LEU A 554 20.03 5.68 -26.90
CA LEU A 554 20.82 4.47 -26.73
C LEU A 554 20.09 3.24 -27.28
N TYR A 555 18.80 3.10 -26.99
CA TYR A 555 17.95 2.05 -27.55
C TYR A 555 17.91 2.14 -29.08
N ASN A 556 17.61 3.32 -29.63
CA ASN A 556 17.50 3.51 -31.08
C ASN A 556 18.84 3.28 -31.79
N LYS A 557 19.97 3.61 -31.15
CA LYS A 557 21.31 3.28 -31.64
C LYS A 557 21.54 1.78 -31.68
N ALA A 558 21.19 1.06 -30.61
CA ALA A 558 21.31 -0.40 -30.56
C ALA A 558 20.36 -1.09 -31.57
N ALA A 559 19.14 -0.59 -31.72
CA ALA A 559 18.15 -1.09 -32.68
C ALA A 559 18.65 -1.02 -34.13
N ARG A 560 19.26 0.11 -34.52
CA ARG A 560 19.86 0.29 -35.85
C ARG A 560 21.09 -0.59 -36.10
N ALA A 561 21.79 -1.02 -35.05
CA ALA A 561 22.98 -1.85 -35.15
C ALA A 561 22.67 -3.34 -35.39
N LEU A 562 21.41 -3.76 -35.20
CA LEU A 562 20.97 -5.13 -35.47
C LEU A 562 20.89 -5.42 -36.98
N ARG A 563 20.96 -6.71 -37.33
CA ARG A 563 20.80 -7.20 -38.72
C ARG A 563 19.76 -8.32 -38.75
N PRO A 564 18.56 -8.09 -39.31
CA PRO A 564 18.05 -6.80 -39.81
C PRO A 564 17.90 -5.76 -38.68
N PRO A 565 17.90 -4.44 -39.00
CA PRO A 565 17.65 -3.40 -38.01
C PRO A 565 16.29 -3.57 -37.32
N ALA A 566 16.25 -3.40 -36.00
CA ALA A 566 15.00 -3.40 -35.24
C ALA A 566 14.28 -2.04 -35.32
N ARG A 567 13.00 -2.02 -34.94
CA ARG A 567 12.16 -0.80 -34.95
C ARG A 567 12.73 0.28 -34.02
N ALA A 568 12.92 1.48 -34.57
CA ALA A 568 13.19 2.68 -33.80
C ALA A 568 11.89 3.24 -33.19
N LEU A 569 11.99 3.80 -31.99
CA LEU A 569 10.88 4.35 -31.22
C LEU A 569 10.95 5.88 -31.16
N THR A 570 9.78 6.53 -31.15
CA THR A 570 9.67 7.98 -30.98
C THR A 570 9.30 8.36 -29.54
N TRP A 571 9.53 9.61 -29.17
CA TRP A 571 9.14 10.14 -27.86
C TRP A 571 7.62 10.09 -27.62
N GLU A 572 6.81 10.36 -28.66
CA GLU A 572 5.35 10.29 -28.58
C GLU A 572 4.83 8.86 -28.34
N GLU A 573 5.52 7.84 -28.85
CA GLU A 573 5.18 6.44 -28.58
C GLU A 573 5.51 6.09 -27.13
N VAL A 574 6.71 6.45 -26.67
CA VAL A 574 7.23 6.09 -25.34
C VAL A 574 6.52 6.80 -24.19
N SER A 575 5.95 7.98 -24.45
CA SER A 575 5.22 8.78 -23.45
C SER A 575 3.79 8.29 -23.18
N LYS A 576 3.27 7.33 -23.96
CA LYS A 576 1.93 6.76 -23.75
C LYS A 576 2.00 5.59 -22.77
N THR A 577 1.18 5.58 -21.73
CA THR A 577 1.12 4.48 -20.75
C THR A 577 0.77 3.13 -21.37
N SER A 578 0.00 3.10 -22.46
CA SER A 578 -0.28 1.88 -23.22
C SER A 578 0.96 1.24 -23.84
N PHE A 579 2.01 2.02 -24.13
CA PHE A 579 3.26 1.52 -24.69
C PHE A 579 4.04 0.65 -23.70
N LEU A 580 3.87 0.84 -22.39
CA LEU A 580 4.54 -0.01 -21.39
C LEU A 580 4.13 -1.47 -21.49
N LYS A 581 2.86 -1.74 -21.83
CA LYS A 581 2.37 -3.10 -22.08
C LYS A 581 3.01 -3.75 -23.32
N ASP A 582 3.60 -2.95 -24.20
CA ASP A 582 4.11 -3.36 -25.51
C ASP A 582 5.64 -3.54 -25.51
N LEU A 583 6.34 -3.06 -24.48
CA LEU A 583 7.80 -3.12 -24.37
C LEU A 583 8.33 -4.56 -24.36
N ASP A 584 7.63 -5.48 -23.71
CA ASP A 584 8.03 -6.89 -23.69
C ASP A 584 7.91 -7.57 -25.06
N LEU A 585 7.09 -7.03 -25.98
CA LEU A 585 7.02 -7.48 -27.37
C LEU A 585 8.18 -6.96 -28.22
N LEU A 586 8.81 -5.86 -27.81
CA LEU A 586 10.02 -5.32 -28.43
C LEU A 586 11.28 -6.06 -27.97
N ARG A 587 11.18 -6.95 -26.97
CA ARG A 587 12.23 -7.92 -26.69
C ARG A 587 12.27 -8.94 -27.83
N ASP A 588 12.81 -8.52 -28.97
CA ASP A 588 13.17 -9.42 -30.05
C ASP A 588 14.10 -10.48 -29.44
N THR A 589 13.63 -11.72 -29.37
CA THR A 589 14.31 -12.86 -28.74
C THR A 589 14.28 -14.02 -29.73
N ARG A 590 14.57 -15.26 -29.31
CA ARG A 590 14.79 -16.42 -30.20
C ARG A 590 13.67 -16.68 -31.22
N GLN A 591 12.48 -16.12 -31.02
CA GLN A 591 11.34 -16.22 -31.93
C GLN A 591 10.77 -14.82 -32.25
N ASP A 592 10.53 -14.55 -33.52
CA ASP A 592 9.81 -13.34 -33.97
C ASP A 592 8.31 -13.49 -33.69
N VAL A 593 7.85 -12.87 -32.59
CA VAL A 593 6.43 -12.87 -32.19
C VAL A 593 5.59 -11.82 -32.91
N SER A 594 6.21 -10.91 -33.69
CA SER A 594 5.46 -9.86 -34.41
C SER A 594 4.44 -10.43 -35.41
N LYS A 595 4.65 -11.68 -35.83
CA LYS A 595 3.76 -12.45 -36.72
C LYS A 595 2.65 -13.18 -35.99
N ARG A 596 2.73 -13.32 -34.66
CA ARG A 596 1.70 -14.00 -33.86
C ARG A 596 0.42 -13.14 -33.82
N PRO A 597 -0.78 -13.73 -33.97
CA PRO A 597 -2.03 -12.98 -33.93
C PRO A 597 -2.21 -12.18 -32.63
N TRP A 598 -1.87 -12.77 -31.49
CA TRP A 598 -2.01 -12.16 -30.16
C TRP A 598 -1.03 -11.01 -29.89
N ALA A 599 0.05 -10.87 -30.64
CA ALA A 599 0.98 -9.74 -30.49
C ALA A 599 0.44 -8.45 -31.15
N LYS A 600 -0.56 -8.55 -32.03
CA LYS A 600 -1.10 -7.40 -32.77
C LYS A 600 -1.90 -6.47 -31.83
N PRO A 601 -1.75 -5.13 -31.91
CA PRO A 601 -2.45 -4.19 -31.02
C PRO A 601 -3.97 -4.38 -30.99
N ALA A 602 -4.61 -4.56 -32.14
CA ALA A 602 -6.06 -4.76 -32.21
C ALA A 602 -6.52 -6.08 -31.56
N ALA A 603 -5.73 -7.15 -31.69
CA ALA A 603 -6.02 -8.43 -31.04
C ALA A 603 -5.89 -8.35 -29.52
N ARG A 604 -4.91 -7.60 -29.01
CA ARG A 604 -4.73 -7.36 -27.57
C ARG A 604 -5.81 -6.47 -26.99
N ALA A 605 -6.23 -5.43 -27.71
CA ALA A 605 -7.38 -4.62 -27.30
C ALA A 605 -8.65 -5.48 -27.19
N ALA A 606 -8.93 -6.31 -28.20
CA ALA A 606 -10.07 -7.24 -28.15
C ALA A 606 -9.95 -8.26 -27.02
N MET A 607 -8.74 -8.75 -26.73
CA MET A 607 -8.48 -9.66 -25.61
C MET A 607 -8.72 -8.97 -24.26
N ASP A 608 -8.22 -7.75 -24.07
CA ASP A 608 -8.45 -6.94 -22.86
C ASP A 608 -9.96 -6.68 -22.66
N ASP A 609 -10.69 -6.36 -23.74
CA ASP A 609 -12.14 -6.14 -23.68
C ASP A 609 -12.91 -7.43 -23.34
N TYR A 610 -12.48 -8.58 -23.88
CA TYR A 610 -13.02 -9.88 -23.51
C TYR A 610 -12.84 -10.18 -22.02
N PHE A 611 -11.63 -10.03 -21.49
CA PHE A 611 -11.38 -10.32 -20.07
C PHE A 611 -12.07 -9.31 -19.15
N LYS A 612 -12.15 -8.02 -19.52
CA LYS A 612 -12.96 -7.03 -18.80
C LYS A 612 -14.44 -7.41 -18.74
N LEU A 613 -14.99 -7.94 -19.82
CA LEU A 613 -16.36 -8.45 -19.83
C LEU A 613 -16.52 -9.64 -18.87
N CYS A 614 -15.59 -10.60 -18.88
CA CYS A 614 -15.58 -11.69 -17.90
C CYS A 614 -15.56 -11.16 -16.46
N ARG A 615 -14.68 -10.19 -16.16
CA ARG A 615 -14.61 -9.55 -14.84
C ARG A 615 -15.90 -8.82 -14.46
N ALA A 616 -16.57 -8.17 -15.41
CA ALA A 616 -17.86 -7.52 -15.14
C ALA A 616 -18.96 -8.52 -14.80
N TYR A 617 -19.03 -9.67 -15.48
CA TYR A 617 -19.98 -10.74 -15.11
C TYR A 617 -19.69 -11.31 -13.72
N GLU A 618 -18.41 -11.56 -13.40
CA GLU A 618 -17.99 -12.01 -12.06
C GLU A 618 -18.33 -10.99 -10.97
N GLU A 619 -18.20 -9.69 -11.26
CA GLU A 619 -18.59 -8.64 -10.32
C GLU A 619 -20.09 -8.70 -10.01
N ILE A 620 -20.95 -8.90 -11.02
CA ILE A 620 -22.39 -9.07 -10.81
C ILE A 620 -22.67 -10.26 -9.91
N GLU A 621 -22.04 -11.42 -10.15
CA GLU A 621 -22.20 -12.62 -9.31
C GLU A 621 -21.78 -12.36 -7.87
N ARG A 622 -20.62 -11.72 -7.67
CA ARG A 622 -20.12 -11.34 -6.34
C ARG A 622 -21.07 -10.37 -5.64
N LEU A 623 -21.49 -9.32 -6.33
CA LEU A 623 -22.39 -8.31 -5.76
C LEU A 623 -23.75 -8.92 -5.40
N ASN A 624 -24.28 -9.87 -6.19
CA ASN A 624 -25.51 -10.57 -5.83
C ASN A 624 -25.42 -11.28 -4.47
N VAL A 625 -24.26 -11.86 -4.16
CA VAL A 625 -24.00 -12.43 -2.83
C VAL A 625 -23.92 -11.33 -1.78
N GLU A 626 -23.06 -10.33 -1.99
CA GLU A 626 -22.82 -9.24 -1.02
C GLU A 626 -24.10 -8.44 -0.69
N ILE A 627 -24.93 -8.15 -1.69
CA ILE A 627 -26.22 -7.44 -1.56
C ILE A 627 -27.16 -8.23 -0.67
N LYS A 628 -27.30 -9.54 -0.91
CA LYS A 628 -28.17 -10.40 -0.12
C LYS A 628 -27.68 -10.52 1.32
N ARG A 629 -26.37 -10.63 1.54
CA ARG A 629 -25.75 -10.61 2.87
C ARG A 629 -26.11 -9.33 3.63
N VAL A 630 -25.91 -8.16 3.01
CA VAL A 630 -26.23 -6.87 3.64
C VAL A 630 -27.74 -6.72 3.91
N ALA A 631 -28.60 -7.07 2.96
CA ALA A 631 -30.05 -7.01 3.15
C ALA A 631 -30.52 -7.90 4.33
N THR A 632 -29.91 -9.08 4.46
CA THR A 632 -30.19 -10.01 5.55
C THR A 632 -29.67 -9.48 6.88
N TYR A 633 -28.43 -9.00 6.92
CA TYR A 633 -27.83 -8.38 8.11
C TYR A 633 -28.66 -7.22 8.65
N LEU A 634 -29.13 -6.31 7.78
CA LEU A 634 -29.94 -5.16 8.19
C LEU A 634 -31.24 -5.57 8.89
N ARG A 635 -31.85 -6.69 8.48
CA ARG A 635 -33.06 -7.25 9.13
C ARG A 635 -32.69 -7.90 10.46
N ASP A 636 -31.67 -8.74 10.45
CA ASP A 636 -31.33 -9.61 11.58
C ASP A 636 -30.72 -8.80 12.73
N GLU A 637 -29.77 -7.91 12.43
CA GLU A 637 -29.14 -7.05 13.44
C GLU A 637 -30.16 -6.11 14.12
N ASP A 638 -31.05 -5.50 13.34
CA ASP A 638 -32.09 -4.61 13.87
C ASP A 638 -33.05 -5.35 14.81
N ARG A 639 -33.47 -6.56 14.42
CA ARG A 639 -34.33 -7.43 15.25
C ARG A 639 -33.62 -7.89 16.51
N TYR A 640 -32.37 -8.34 16.38
CA TYR A 640 -31.58 -8.86 17.49
C TYR A 640 -31.33 -7.78 18.54
N LEU A 641 -30.85 -6.60 18.12
CA LEU A 641 -30.56 -5.50 19.04
C LEU A 641 -31.83 -4.97 19.72
N SER A 642 -32.92 -4.80 18.96
CA SER A 642 -34.20 -4.36 19.53
C SER A 642 -34.77 -5.35 20.56
N ALA A 643 -34.64 -6.65 20.29
CA ALA A 643 -35.06 -7.68 21.24
C ALA A 643 -34.16 -7.72 22.48
N CYS A 644 -32.84 -7.61 22.30
CA CYS A 644 -31.89 -7.55 23.42
C CYS A 644 -32.15 -6.34 24.33
N GLU A 645 -32.41 -5.17 23.76
CA GLU A 645 -32.78 -3.96 24.51
C GLU A 645 -34.03 -4.21 25.39
N LYS A 646 -35.10 -4.78 24.80
CA LYS A 646 -36.35 -5.09 25.53
C LYS A 646 -36.13 -6.08 26.67
N LEU A 647 -35.38 -7.15 26.43
CA LEU A 647 -35.09 -8.17 27.45
C LEU A 647 -34.23 -7.61 28.59
N LEU A 648 -33.29 -6.71 28.29
CA LEU A 648 -32.46 -6.04 29.29
C LEU A 648 -33.21 -4.95 30.05
N GLN A 649 -34.26 -4.35 29.46
CA GLN A 649 -35.02 -3.28 30.10
C GLN A 649 -35.64 -3.73 31.43
N GLU A 650 -36.07 -4.99 31.53
CA GLU A 650 -36.62 -5.58 32.75
C GLU A 650 -35.53 -5.95 33.77
N GLN A 651 -34.33 -6.32 33.31
CA GLN A 651 -33.25 -6.83 34.16
C GLN A 651 -32.30 -5.73 34.67
N HIS A 652 -31.93 -4.79 33.80
CA HIS A 652 -30.98 -3.72 34.07
C HIS A 652 -31.20 -2.51 33.13
N PRO A 653 -32.10 -1.56 33.48
CA PRO A 653 -32.50 -0.45 32.62
C PRO A 653 -31.34 0.41 32.09
N ALA A 654 -30.31 0.66 32.91
CA ALA A 654 -29.16 1.46 32.47
C ALA A 654 -28.30 0.75 31.40
N LEU A 655 -28.29 -0.58 31.38
CA LEU A 655 -27.56 -1.37 30.38
C LEU A 655 -28.40 -1.49 29.11
N ALA A 656 -29.72 -1.67 29.26
CA ALA A 656 -30.67 -1.58 28.15
C ALA A 656 -30.53 -0.25 27.40
N LEU A 657 -30.40 0.88 28.11
CA LEU A 657 -30.15 2.19 27.50
C LEU A 657 -28.87 2.20 26.65
N GLN A 658 -27.77 1.61 27.14
CA GLN A 658 -26.51 1.56 26.38
C GLN A 658 -26.62 0.65 25.14
N VAL A 659 -27.32 -0.48 25.26
CA VAL A 659 -27.65 -1.34 24.10
C VAL A 659 -28.53 -0.59 23.10
N GLY A 660 -29.51 0.20 23.57
CA GLY A 660 -30.35 1.06 22.74
C GLY A 660 -29.56 2.17 22.04
N ILE A 661 -28.56 2.76 22.69
CA ILE A 661 -27.62 3.70 22.04
C ILE A 661 -26.85 2.98 20.92
N HIS A 662 -26.30 1.81 21.20
CA HIS A 662 -25.60 0.98 20.20
C HIS A 662 -26.53 0.64 19.01
N HIS A 663 -27.77 0.23 19.29
CA HIS A 663 -28.80 -0.04 18.28
C HIS A 663 -29.11 1.17 17.42
N ARG A 664 -29.29 2.37 18.02
CA ARG A 664 -29.54 3.61 17.26
C ARG A 664 -28.37 4.00 16.37
N ILE A 665 -27.13 3.88 16.84
CA ILE A 665 -25.94 4.19 16.04
C ILE A 665 -25.89 3.29 14.79
N ARG A 666 -26.11 1.99 14.95
CA ARG A 666 -26.19 1.03 13.85
C ARG A 666 -27.40 1.28 12.94
N GLY A 667 -28.54 1.58 13.54
CA GLY A 667 -29.84 1.65 12.87
C GLY A 667 -30.10 2.94 12.11
N ARG A 668 -29.41 4.05 12.43
CA ARG A 668 -29.66 5.38 11.84
C ARG A 668 -29.53 5.43 10.32
N CYS A 669 -28.75 4.53 9.71
CA CYS A 669 -28.55 4.46 8.26
C CYS A 669 -29.40 3.38 7.57
N ASN A 670 -30.17 2.59 8.33
CA ASN A 670 -30.93 1.47 7.78
C ASN A 670 -31.93 1.91 6.71
N ASP A 671 -32.58 3.07 6.86
CA ASP A 671 -33.51 3.59 5.86
C ASP A 671 -32.82 4.04 4.57
N ILE A 672 -31.62 4.64 4.69
CA ILE A 672 -30.78 5.00 3.55
C ILE A 672 -30.38 3.74 2.79
N HIS A 673 -29.94 2.70 3.50
CA HIS A 673 -29.63 1.40 2.92
C HIS A 673 -30.83 0.78 2.22
N ARG A 674 -31.99 0.69 2.88
CA ARG A 674 -33.22 0.15 2.30
C ARG A 674 -33.65 0.91 1.04
N LYS A 675 -33.58 2.24 1.04
CA LYS A 675 -33.88 3.06 -0.13
C LYS A 675 -32.94 2.74 -1.29
N LYS A 676 -31.64 2.63 -1.04
CA LYS A 676 -30.64 2.31 -2.06
C LYS A 676 -30.77 0.87 -2.57
N LEU A 677 -31.07 -0.11 -1.71
CA LEU A 677 -31.37 -1.49 -2.11
C LEU A 677 -32.56 -1.55 -3.08
N ARG A 678 -33.65 -0.82 -2.80
CA ARG A 678 -34.80 -0.75 -3.73
C ARG A 678 -34.43 -0.09 -5.06
N ALA A 679 -33.63 0.97 -5.04
CA ALA A 679 -33.14 1.60 -6.26
C ALA A 679 -32.26 0.65 -7.09
N MET A 680 -31.44 -0.18 -6.44
CA MET A 680 -30.63 -1.21 -7.08
C MET A 680 -31.48 -2.30 -7.73
N ALA A 681 -32.52 -2.78 -7.03
CA ALA A 681 -33.45 -3.77 -7.57
C ALA A 681 -34.26 -3.26 -8.77
N ALA A 682 -34.34 -1.94 -8.95
CA ALA A 682 -35.00 -1.30 -10.08
C ALA A 682 -34.07 -1.05 -11.29
N LEU A 683 -32.78 -1.40 -11.20
CA LEU A 683 -31.85 -1.27 -12.33
C LEU A 683 -32.21 -2.28 -13.43
N GLU A 684 -32.20 -1.81 -14.68
CA GLU A 684 -32.30 -2.70 -15.84
C GLU A 684 -31.10 -3.65 -15.88
N GLY A 685 -31.35 -4.97 -15.95
CA GLY A 685 -30.31 -5.99 -15.88
C GLY A 685 -29.95 -6.44 -14.46
N PHE A 686 -30.61 -5.94 -13.41
CA PHE A 686 -30.50 -6.51 -12.07
C PHE A 686 -31.05 -7.94 -12.05
N ASN A 687 -30.24 -8.90 -11.59
CA ASN A 687 -30.61 -10.32 -11.50
C ASN A 687 -30.34 -10.93 -10.11
N GLY A 688 -29.98 -10.09 -9.14
CA GLY A 688 -29.84 -10.47 -7.74
C GLY A 688 -31.16 -10.52 -6.98
N SER A 689 -31.06 -10.61 -5.65
CA SER A 689 -32.20 -10.50 -4.75
C SER A 689 -31.85 -9.58 -3.59
N ILE A 690 -32.81 -8.72 -3.23
CA ILE A 690 -32.78 -7.90 -2.01
C ILE A 690 -33.60 -8.53 -0.88
N ASP A 691 -34.18 -9.72 -1.12
CA ASP A 691 -34.94 -10.43 -0.10
C ASP A 691 -33.99 -11.06 0.91
N PRO A 692 -34.18 -10.79 2.22
CA PRO A 692 -33.36 -11.37 3.26
C PRO A 692 -33.35 -12.91 3.25
N GLY A 693 -32.16 -13.50 3.31
CA GLY A 693 -31.94 -14.95 3.43
C GLY A 693 -31.87 -15.46 4.87
N GLU A 694 -31.12 -16.55 5.08
CA GLU A 694 -30.81 -17.12 6.41
C GLU A 694 -29.30 -17.10 6.63
N SER A 695 -28.85 -16.60 7.79
CA SER A 695 -27.44 -16.63 8.19
C SER A 695 -26.95 -18.06 8.43
N VAL A 696 -25.68 -18.33 8.11
CA VAL A 696 -24.97 -19.55 8.55
C VAL A 696 -24.69 -19.48 10.05
N ASP A 697 -24.31 -18.29 10.53
CA ASP A 697 -23.94 -18.06 11.91
C ASP A 697 -25.18 -17.71 12.75
N ILE A 698 -25.54 -18.63 13.64
CA ILE A 698 -26.70 -18.56 14.54
C ILE A 698 -26.32 -18.80 16.00
N GLY A 699 -25.02 -18.82 16.30
CA GLY A 699 -24.50 -19.00 17.65
C GLY A 699 -24.84 -17.83 18.58
N PRO A 700 -24.64 -17.97 19.91
CA PRO A 700 -24.94 -16.90 20.85
C PRO A 700 -24.19 -15.60 20.48
N GLY A 701 -24.92 -14.49 20.36
CA GLY A 701 -24.36 -13.18 20.02
C GLY A 701 -24.48 -12.79 18.54
N GLU A 702 -24.67 -13.78 17.67
CA GLU A 702 -24.84 -13.58 16.23
C GLU A 702 -26.14 -12.84 15.93
N SER A 703 -26.16 -12.00 14.88
CA SER A 703 -27.34 -11.19 14.53
C SER A 703 -28.57 -12.03 14.20
N ALA A 704 -28.39 -13.25 13.67
CA ALA A 704 -29.50 -14.17 13.36
C ALA A 704 -29.84 -15.14 14.50
N SER A 705 -29.18 -15.02 15.66
CA SER A 705 -29.40 -15.92 16.80
C SER A 705 -30.66 -15.56 17.59
N ILE A 706 -31.09 -16.48 18.46
CA ILE A 706 -32.15 -16.21 19.42
C ILE A 706 -31.61 -15.18 20.43
N PRO A 707 -32.26 -14.02 20.61
CA PRO A 707 -31.83 -12.99 21.56
C PRO A 707 -31.78 -13.55 22.99
N ALA A 708 -30.57 -13.59 23.56
CA ALA A 708 -30.33 -14.09 24.91
C ALA A 708 -29.27 -13.23 25.61
N PRO A 709 -29.54 -11.91 25.79
CA PRO A 709 -28.58 -11.02 26.43
C PRO A 709 -28.37 -11.41 27.89
N ILE A 710 -27.21 -11.06 28.43
CA ILE A 710 -26.87 -11.29 29.84
C ILE A 710 -26.55 -9.97 30.52
N VAL A 711 -26.79 -9.89 31.83
CA VAL A 711 -26.21 -8.83 32.65
C VAL A 711 -24.76 -9.24 32.96
N PRO A 712 -23.74 -8.47 32.53
CA PRO A 712 -22.35 -8.79 32.81
C PRO A 712 -22.12 -9.03 34.31
N PRO A 713 -21.36 -10.07 34.71
CA PRO A 713 -21.13 -10.38 36.13
C PRO A 713 -20.58 -9.19 36.94
N ALA A 714 -19.76 -8.35 36.30
CA ALA A 714 -19.20 -7.14 36.91
C ALA A 714 -20.26 -6.12 37.36
N LEU A 715 -21.49 -6.18 36.83
CA LEU A 715 -22.62 -5.34 37.24
C LEU A 715 -23.53 -6.01 38.28
N LEU A 716 -23.43 -7.33 38.45
CA LEU A 716 -24.22 -8.11 39.43
C LEU A 716 -23.58 -8.13 40.82
N SER A 717 -22.25 -8.15 40.88
CA SER A 717 -21.50 -7.98 42.11
C SER A 717 -21.49 -6.51 42.50
N GLY A 718 -22.37 -6.10 43.43
CA GLY A 718 -22.36 -4.75 43.99
C GLY A 718 -20.95 -4.38 44.49
N ALA A 719 -20.33 -3.40 43.82
CA ALA A 719 -19.15 -2.64 44.22
C ALA A 719 -18.25 -3.28 45.30
N ALA A 720 -17.47 -4.31 44.94
CA ALA A 720 -16.21 -4.54 45.65
C ALA A 720 -15.21 -3.55 45.06
N ALA A 721 -14.88 -2.51 45.83
CA ALA A 721 -13.81 -1.58 45.49
C ALA A 721 -12.54 -2.38 45.19
N VAL A 722 -12.06 -2.29 43.94
CA VAL A 722 -10.73 -2.76 43.59
C VAL A 722 -9.77 -1.83 44.34
N ASN A 723 -9.18 -2.32 45.42
CA ASN A 723 -8.03 -1.67 46.04
C ASN A 723 -6.90 -1.71 45.02
N VAL A 724 -6.68 -0.59 44.34
CA VAL A 724 -5.43 -0.35 43.65
C VAL A 724 -4.44 0.04 44.73
N GLU A 725 -3.45 -0.81 44.98
CA GLU A 725 -2.29 -0.44 45.79
C GLU A 725 -1.60 0.74 45.10
N VAL A 726 -1.77 1.93 45.67
CA VAL A 726 -1.03 3.12 45.28
C VAL A 726 0.39 2.92 45.80
N HIS A 727 1.31 2.56 44.90
CA HIS A 727 2.72 2.71 45.22
C HIS A 727 3.04 4.19 45.17
N ASP A 728 3.37 4.73 46.35
CA ASP A 728 3.82 6.10 46.55
C ASP A 728 5.12 6.30 45.74
N SER A 729 5.03 6.97 44.59
CA SER A 729 6.20 7.51 43.92
C SER A 729 6.29 8.96 44.34
N ASP A 730 7.20 9.24 45.28
CA ASP A 730 7.55 10.59 45.75
C ASP A 730 7.85 11.51 44.56
N LEU A 731 6.83 12.26 44.13
CA LEU A 731 7.01 13.43 43.26
C LEU A 731 7.50 14.57 44.14
N LYS A 732 8.82 14.63 44.35
CA LYS A 732 9.46 15.89 44.68
C LYS A 732 9.53 16.72 43.41
N ASP A 733 8.60 17.67 43.36
CA ASP A 733 8.65 18.85 42.52
C ASP A 733 9.97 19.57 42.76
N ASN A 734 10.93 19.36 41.87
CA ASN A 734 12.04 20.28 41.71
C ASN A 734 11.67 21.15 40.51
N GLY A 735 11.11 22.31 40.80
CA GLY A 735 10.98 23.39 39.85
C GLY A 735 12.34 23.71 39.26
N ASP A 736 12.53 23.32 38.01
CA ASP A 736 13.51 23.94 37.13
C ASP A 736 12.75 24.21 35.83
N ASP A 737 12.14 25.39 35.82
CA ASP A 737 11.61 26.04 34.63
C ASP A 737 12.78 26.29 33.68
N SER A 738 12.90 25.46 32.66
CA SER A 738 13.65 25.83 31.46
C SER A 738 12.65 26.05 30.32
N ASP A 739 12.44 27.33 30.01
CA ASP A 739 11.81 27.85 28.81
C ASP A 739 12.23 27.07 27.55
N ASP A 740 11.31 26.28 27.00
CA ASP A 740 11.37 25.88 25.60
C ASP A 740 10.30 26.66 24.84
N ASN A 741 10.74 27.80 24.28
CA ASN A 741 10.01 28.58 23.30
C ASN A 741 9.53 27.70 22.13
N GLU A 742 8.22 27.45 22.04
CA GLU A 742 7.56 26.98 20.81
C GLU A 742 7.43 28.10 19.76
N ASP A 743 8.50 28.88 19.55
CA ASP A 743 8.60 29.87 18.45
C ASP A 743 9.74 29.55 17.45
N ILE A 744 10.32 28.35 17.55
CA ILE A 744 11.26 27.80 16.56
C ILE A 744 10.57 26.67 15.81
N GLY A 745 9.57 27.01 15.00
CA GLY A 745 8.87 26.07 14.14
C GLY A 745 8.57 26.59 12.73
N ARG A 746 8.64 27.91 12.52
CA ARG A 746 8.46 28.49 11.18
C ARG A 746 9.76 28.66 10.39
N ALA A 747 10.89 28.88 11.05
CA ALA A 747 12.16 29.13 10.36
C ALA A 747 12.84 27.85 9.82
N ASP A 748 12.66 26.70 10.49
CA ASP A 748 13.24 25.43 10.05
C ASP A 748 12.39 24.74 8.97
N ASP A 749 11.08 25.03 8.91
CA ASP A 749 10.20 24.59 7.81
C ASP A 749 10.57 25.29 6.48
N ASP A 750 10.96 26.57 6.51
CA ASP A 750 11.41 27.31 5.32
C ASP A 750 12.80 26.87 4.85
N ALA A 751 13.72 26.55 5.77
CA ALA A 751 15.06 26.07 5.43
C ALA A 751 15.07 24.66 4.81
N LEU A 752 14.15 23.77 5.23
CA LEU A 752 13.98 22.43 4.66
C LEU A 752 13.13 22.41 3.38
N GLN A 753 12.26 23.40 3.16
CA GLN A 753 11.58 23.61 1.87
C GLN A 753 12.48 24.29 0.82
N ALA A 754 13.44 25.13 1.23
CA ALA A 754 14.34 25.81 0.30
C ALA A 754 15.31 24.87 -0.43
N GLU A 755 15.74 23.75 0.19
CA GLU A 755 16.59 22.75 -0.49
C GLU A 755 15.83 21.87 -1.52
N LEU A 756 14.51 22.08 -1.69
CA LEU A 756 13.65 21.33 -2.62
C LEU A 756 13.31 22.07 -3.92
N TYR A 757 13.70 23.33 -4.09
CA TYR A 757 13.40 24.14 -5.28
C TYR A 757 14.60 24.97 -5.76
N ASP A 758 15.57 24.31 -6.40
CA ASP A 758 16.50 24.97 -7.32
C ASP A 758 16.06 24.63 -8.77
N ASP A 759 15.13 25.41 -9.30
CA ASP A 759 14.96 25.60 -10.75
C ASP A 759 14.82 27.12 -10.97
N GLU A 760 15.76 27.71 -11.72
CA GLU A 760 15.78 29.15 -12.02
C GLU A 760 14.48 29.62 -12.68
N PRO A 761 13.93 30.79 -12.30
CA PRO A 761 12.76 31.35 -12.97
C PRO A 761 13.18 32.02 -14.28
N GLY A 762 12.82 31.39 -15.40
CA GLY A 762 12.78 32.05 -16.70
C GLY A 762 11.62 33.05 -16.79
N ASP A 763 11.93 34.23 -17.31
CA ASP A 763 11.02 35.36 -17.54
C ASP A 763 9.67 34.95 -18.18
N ILE A 764 8.57 35.22 -17.47
CA ILE A 764 7.22 35.28 -18.06
C ILE A 764 6.56 36.56 -17.57
N GLN A 765 6.24 37.46 -18.51
CA GLN A 765 5.55 38.72 -18.26
C GLN A 765 4.09 38.49 -17.81
N PRO A 766 3.51 39.39 -16.99
CA PRO A 766 2.12 39.27 -16.58
C PRO A 766 1.18 39.72 -17.69
N ILE A 767 0.18 38.89 -17.98
CA ILE A 767 -1.03 39.27 -18.70
C ILE A 767 -2.02 39.71 -17.63
N GLU A 768 -2.38 40.99 -17.64
CA GLU A 768 -3.53 41.54 -16.91
C GLU A 768 -4.82 41.03 -17.55
N ASP A 769 -5.69 40.40 -16.77
CA ASP A 769 -7.11 40.27 -17.08
C ASP A 769 -7.90 40.52 -15.78
N ASP A 770 -8.59 41.66 -15.76
CA ASP A 770 -9.53 42.12 -14.75
C ASP A 770 -10.71 41.15 -14.61
N LEU A 771 -10.95 40.63 -13.40
CA LEU A 771 -12.27 40.11 -13.01
C LEU A 771 -12.60 40.56 -11.58
N ASP A 772 -13.55 41.49 -11.57
CA ASP A 772 -14.12 42.27 -10.47
C ASP A 772 -14.72 41.39 -9.36
N LEU A 773 -14.28 41.59 -8.12
CA LEU A 773 -14.54 40.72 -6.96
C LEU A 773 -15.70 41.20 -6.07
N ASP A 774 -16.59 42.05 -6.61
CA ASP A 774 -17.65 42.74 -5.86
C ASP A 774 -19.09 42.23 -6.12
N THR A 775 -19.28 40.98 -6.56
CA THR A 775 -20.64 40.43 -6.79
C THR A 775 -20.90 39.05 -6.20
N LEU A 776 -20.52 38.80 -4.93
CA LEU A 776 -20.92 37.58 -4.23
C LEU A 776 -21.04 37.75 -2.70
N ILE A 777 -21.73 38.79 -2.25
CA ILE A 777 -22.34 38.84 -0.92
C ILE A 777 -23.77 39.34 -1.10
N VAL A 778 -24.71 38.63 -0.45
CA VAL A 778 -26.18 38.85 -0.42
C VAL A 778 -26.98 38.11 -1.51
N ALA A 779 -27.36 36.86 -1.21
CA ALA A 779 -28.73 36.38 -1.38
C ALA A 779 -28.92 34.98 -0.77
N GLY A 780 -29.85 34.84 0.19
CA GLY A 780 -30.59 33.57 0.32
C GLY A 780 -30.54 32.80 1.64
N LEU A 781 -30.41 33.45 2.80
CA LEU A 781 -31.04 32.93 4.03
C LEU A 781 -32.44 33.53 4.10
N ASN A 782 -33.45 32.74 3.73
CA ASN A 782 -34.84 32.75 4.20
C ASN A 782 -35.65 31.80 3.31
N ASP A 783 -35.96 30.60 3.80
CA ASP A 783 -37.35 30.21 4.13
C ASP A 783 -37.49 28.68 4.26
N VAL A 784 -37.88 28.27 5.48
CA VAL A 784 -38.61 27.04 5.86
C VAL A 784 -37.90 25.68 5.70
N ALA A 785 -37.18 25.28 6.76
CA ALA A 785 -37.39 24.04 7.54
C ALA A 785 -36.40 23.95 8.71
#